data_AF-A0A6P1LEU9-F1
#
_entry.id   AF-A0A6P1LEU9-F1
#
_cell.length_a   1.000
_cell.length_b   1.000
_cell.length_c   1.000
_cell.angle_alpha   90.00
_cell.angle_beta   90.00
_cell.angle_gamma   90.00
#
_symmetry.space_group_name_H-M   'P 1'
#
loop_
_entity.id
_entity.type
_entity.pdbx_description
1 polymer ?
#
loop_
_entity_poly.entity_id
_entity_poly.type
_entity_poly.pdbx_seq_one_letter_code
_entity_poly.pdbx_strand_id
1 'polypeptide(L)'
;MVRKKIILTTIIASLSGASIGFIPSFVINKKSSYKISNANINDQSNNLSNNNLINEELNKLTPTQANSQNTFLSAKTGPIVYWGSKISSLDWFGGERWSVDLDTMMENPFKTGDWKRSWFNYDYDRTNNILYILTSGASWSNVKQRLLAIDVETGKDAFTGKEINEQNKISSIDFPQTNSDVRFLTVLKNGNVLMYGGAKTGLNGNAYLYDKNQNKIETVNHKFEEHMNIISKPSDSKWYFFNLIPVSNNRNLVEIVNFTTKSGVDIGNGVNDANFNVYFILVDDKLNIIKNNKWSKPKLAANGINGYKNSKITPQRDYYYFADGKVVTVLYNRIIIVDPNGDVDFKSLKLSDEDKWVLSWTFDSGENLFFKYKDDGFIYASSSTSVKSTQDNSLVNLNTYFDINSSSQNGVNKYAKDYILYNVHGYYGQIMMLNSYFNTDPNFKDKSEEEIVANQYGLAVAITSNENNPLFGDIKGLLNTDKAFIKSSDFSIDDSILNNKLPSEISRQDLTITNDGFFTQNTEKNNNGTLKYPQFVKEVINDDGKKNGDQGNLRITANIDQIPWFVNNNVMPSDIAPLTITKWFNTKQKISDRVNWKDVNLDYDFKNTLPSKVTVDDVKRFSPFSINITSQKTTIGGVSYPKEEYKITERKDETGEIKITMEYSYLPIDVEAKSENILKQTFEKTFNIFKTSDEKKFNFVGNGQTEENINSIPQLKELSESNLLPSSISSEDNSSILRFINTDTSSGYPLSKMKFNVTPNDNNGTLKITAVLPKEYYGDQEDKVFTKTYTGLNKTSNYKFIFNANPKEFNKNSYRPSEVSEQDIYKYFVMYSGYNSSDLSINLQPNDETGELQVTFYLNGDYPESIANNYNGFVKTENGYEYVVKVDGFQTNDEYEKQYQVNFIDDNDFSLNDIKKFTPKQISLSLKNISSKIDDNKNIIINGKEIKTEEELAKALIKSTGSKIPKVEDLNQNNFSYEIYYNDPNGEITIKLTFKNIQDINSDLVFIQRYTGFAKGNQVTTNDILSFKTQDKLMFDNSELKKLLPSEIASMLNDKNSRVKELNKFLNYYSGDYKKSIDNNKFDLDVVYDDIFGYLTIKIVFDRTDIVDTNSLLSYTATYNGFMHE
;
A
#
# COMPACT_ATOMS: atom_id res chain seq x y z
N MET A 1 0.76 -72.80 -11.60
CA MET A 1 1.53 -73.67 -12.54
C MET A 1 2.89 -72.99 -12.77
N VAL A 2 4.02 -73.71 -12.77
CA VAL A 2 5.40 -73.21 -13.05
C VAL A 2 5.86 -71.99 -12.18
N ARG A 3 6.39 -72.20 -10.97
CA ARG A 3 7.83 -72.43 -10.61
C ARG A 3 8.68 -71.14 -10.51
N LYS A 4 9.07 -70.73 -9.28
CA LYS A 4 10.42 -70.90 -8.63
C LYS A 4 11.35 -69.70 -8.89
N LYS A 5 12.23 -69.22 -7.99
CA LYS A 5 12.87 -69.71 -6.73
C LYS A 5 12.84 -68.54 -5.68
N ILE A 6 12.68 -68.66 -4.35
CA ILE A 6 13.40 -69.40 -3.27
C ILE A 6 14.89 -68.91 -3.19
N ILE A 7 15.41 -68.31 -2.10
CA ILE A 7 15.90 -68.84 -0.79
C ILE A 7 16.11 -67.59 0.13
N LEU A 8 15.60 -67.50 1.38
CA LEU A 8 16.18 -67.98 2.68
C LEU A 8 17.54 -67.30 3.04
N THR A 9 17.96 -67.05 4.29
CA THR A 9 17.69 -67.61 5.64
C THR A 9 18.17 -66.54 6.68
N THR A 10 17.39 -66.07 7.65
CA THR A 10 17.24 -66.59 9.04
C THR A 10 18.46 -66.41 9.96
N ILE A 11 18.26 -65.83 11.16
CA ILE A 11 18.45 -66.47 12.49
C ILE A 11 17.47 -65.84 13.49
N ILE A 12 17.00 -66.65 14.44
CA ILE A 12 15.87 -66.38 15.36
C ILE A 12 16.35 -66.26 16.81
N ALA A 13 15.57 -65.49 17.57
CA ALA A 13 15.50 -65.25 19.02
C ALA A 13 16.03 -66.30 20.02
N SER A 14 16.37 -65.78 21.21
CA SER A 14 15.87 -66.26 22.53
C SER A 14 15.97 -65.07 23.51
N LEU A 15 14.93 -64.66 24.27
CA LEU A 15 14.29 -65.35 25.41
C LEU A 15 15.30 -65.70 26.52
N SER A 16 15.07 -65.44 27.81
CA SER A 16 14.05 -64.67 28.55
C SER A 16 14.41 -64.77 30.05
N GLY A 17 14.18 -63.74 30.86
CA GLY A 17 14.42 -63.84 32.32
C GLY A 17 13.76 -62.70 33.08
N ALA A 18 12.62 -62.97 33.72
CA ALA A 18 11.82 -61.98 34.43
C ALA A 18 11.58 -62.37 35.89
N SER A 19 11.72 -61.40 36.79
CA SER A 19 11.03 -61.29 38.10
C SER A 19 11.44 -59.96 38.73
N ILE A 20 10.64 -58.90 38.97
CA ILE A 20 9.24 -58.67 39.40
C ILE A 20 9.25 -57.98 40.79
N GLY A 21 8.58 -56.83 40.90
CA GLY A 21 8.20 -56.15 42.16
C GLY A 21 8.67 -54.68 42.24
N PHE A 22 7.83 -53.66 42.45
CA PHE A 22 6.37 -53.62 42.65
C PHE A 22 5.75 -52.26 42.17
N ILE A 23 4.43 -52.25 41.94
CA ILE A 23 3.58 -51.22 41.27
C ILE A 23 2.25 -51.17 42.04
N PRO A 24 1.61 -50.01 42.41
CA PRO A 24 1.02 -48.96 41.54
C PRO A 24 1.31 -47.50 42.05
N SER A 25 0.69 -46.35 41.66
CA SER A 25 -0.63 -46.04 41.05
C SER A 25 -0.66 -44.85 40.07
N PHE A 26 -1.64 -44.89 39.17
CA PHE A 26 -1.93 -43.94 38.09
C PHE A 26 -2.72 -42.70 38.56
N VAL A 27 -2.48 -41.56 37.90
CA VAL A 27 -3.56 -40.66 37.45
C VAL A 27 -3.31 -40.28 36.00
N ILE A 28 -4.19 -40.70 35.10
CA ILE A 28 -4.28 -40.17 33.72
C ILE A 28 -5.25 -39.01 33.74
N ASN A 29 -4.90 -37.89 33.12
CA ASN A 29 -5.93 -37.04 32.52
C ASN A 29 -5.50 -36.34 31.23
N LYS A 30 -6.47 -36.16 30.34
CA LYS A 30 -6.29 -35.85 28.92
C LYS A 30 -5.78 -34.43 28.65
N LYS A 31 -4.95 -34.29 27.61
CA LYS A 31 -5.19 -33.29 26.55
C LYS A 31 -5.13 -33.97 25.19
N SER A 32 -6.14 -33.71 24.36
CA SER A 32 -6.38 -34.38 23.09
C SER A 32 -5.66 -33.70 21.95
N SER A 33 -4.77 -34.42 21.26
CA SER A 33 -4.33 -34.07 19.91
C SER A 33 -5.30 -34.65 18.88
N TYR A 34 -5.92 -33.79 18.06
CA TYR A 34 -6.67 -34.24 16.91
C TYR A 34 -5.71 -34.61 15.78
N LYS A 35 -5.64 -35.91 15.46
CA LYS A 35 -5.05 -36.38 14.21
C LYS A 35 -6.00 -36.05 13.06
N ILE A 36 -5.51 -35.37 12.02
CA ILE A 36 -6.14 -35.42 10.70
C ILE A 36 -5.49 -36.57 9.92
N SER A 37 -6.31 -37.32 9.20
CA SER A 37 -6.02 -38.63 8.63
C SER A 37 -5.23 -38.57 7.33
N ASN A 38 -4.26 -39.48 7.18
CA ASN A 38 -3.80 -39.93 5.86
C ASN A 38 -4.99 -40.54 5.10
N ALA A 39 -5.41 -39.91 4.01
CA ALA A 39 -6.31 -40.51 3.03
C ALA A 39 -5.54 -40.76 1.74
N ASN A 40 -5.27 -42.04 1.45
CA ASN A 40 -4.89 -42.45 0.10
C ASN A 40 -6.11 -42.24 -0.81
N ILE A 41 -5.95 -41.45 -1.87
CA ILE A 41 -6.89 -41.43 -3.00
C ILE A 41 -6.08 -41.80 -4.24
N ASN A 42 -6.48 -42.90 -4.88
CA ASN A 42 -5.87 -43.39 -6.12
C ASN A 42 -6.21 -42.49 -7.31
N ASP A 43 -5.39 -42.57 -8.35
CA ASP A 43 -5.66 -42.03 -9.68
C ASP A 43 -7.08 -42.33 -10.18
N GLN A 44 -7.79 -41.28 -10.59
CA GLN A 44 -8.57 -41.33 -11.83
C GLN A 44 -8.39 -40.02 -12.61
N SER A 45 -7.78 -40.15 -13.78
CA SER A 45 -7.67 -39.11 -14.80
C SER A 45 -9.03 -38.69 -15.34
N ASN A 46 -9.27 -37.39 -15.50
CA ASN A 46 -9.89 -36.87 -16.71
C ASN A 46 -9.61 -35.37 -16.93
N ASN A 47 -9.40 -35.01 -18.19
CA ASN A 47 -8.91 -33.73 -18.68
C ASN A 47 -9.67 -32.50 -18.17
N LEU A 48 -8.91 -31.49 -17.73
CA LEU A 48 -9.19 -30.08 -18.02
C LEU A 48 -7.85 -29.37 -18.25
N SER A 49 -7.60 -29.01 -19.51
CA SER A 49 -6.36 -28.39 -19.96
C SER A 49 -6.34 -26.88 -19.69
N ASN A 50 -5.15 -26.37 -19.35
CA ASN A 50 -4.79 -24.95 -19.18
C ASN A 50 -5.57 -24.14 -18.13
N ASN A 51 -4.86 -23.75 -17.07
CA ASN A 51 -4.50 -22.34 -16.87
C ASN A 51 -3.34 -22.20 -15.88
N ASN A 52 -2.37 -21.35 -16.26
CA ASN A 52 -1.25 -20.79 -15.48
C ASN A 52 -1.01 -21.33 -14.06
N LEU A 53 -0.11 -22.31 -13.94
CA LEU A 53 0.72 -22.42 -12.75
C LEU A 53 1.71 -21.24 -12.77
N ILE A 54 1.56 -20.33 -11.81
CA ILE A 54 2.58 -19.31 -11.54
C ILE A 54 3.78 -20.03 -10.91
N ASN A 55 4.86 -20.21 -11.67
CA ASN A 55 6.14 -20.68 -11.13
C ASN A 55 6.78 -19.55 -10.32
N GLU A 56 6.41 -19.41 -9.04
CA GLU A 56 7.15 -18.58 -8.09
C GLU A 56 8.42 -19.33 -7.62
N GLU A 57 9.56 -19.07 -8.28
CA GLU A 57 10.86 -19.75 -8.05
C GLU A 57 11.56 -19.36 -6.71
N LEU A 58 10.82 -19.13 -5.63
CA LEU A 58 11.32 -18.51 -4.39
C LEU A 58 12.30 -19.37 -3.57
N ASN A 59 12.40 -20.67 -3.86
CA ASN A 59 13.29 -21.60 -3.16
C ASN A 59 14.42 -22.13 -4.05
N LYS A 60 14.80 -21.40 -5.12
CA LYS A 60 15.94 -21.81 -5.95
C LYS A 60 17.26 -21.55 -5.22
N LEU A 61 17.99 -22.63 -4.92
CA LEU A 61 19.34 -22.58 -4.36
C LEU A 61 20.24 -21.68 -5.22
N THR A 62 20.80 -20.62 -4.64
CA THR A 62 21.83 -19.82 -5.31
C THR A 62 23.14 -20.62 -5.36
N PRO A 63 23.62 -21.05 -6.54
CA PRO A 63 24.78 -21.93 -6.60
C PRO A 63 26.04 -21.20 -6.10
N THR A 64 26.90 -21.89 -5.33
CA THR A 64 28.13 -21.30 -4.79
C THR A 64 29.37 -22.12 -5.14
N GLN A 65 30.50 -21.44 -5.32
CA GLN A 65 31.81 -22.01 -5.59
C GLN A 65 32.83 -21.51 -4.56
N ALA A 66 33.79 -22.37 -4.22
CA ALA A 66 34.83 -22.03 -3.25
C ALA A 66 36.21 -22.51 -3.74
N ASN A 67 37.24 -21.70 -3.49
CA ASN A 67 38.63 -22.02 -3.80
C ASN A 67 39.54 -21.56 -2.67
N SER A 68 40.85 -21.80 -2.79
CA SER A 68 41.85 -21.44 -1.76
C SER A 68 42.50 -20.06 -1.93
N GLN A 69 42.04 -19.24 -2.88
CA GLN A 69 42.69 -17.98 -3.28
C GLN A 69 41.84 -16.74 -2.95
N ASN A 70 40.54 -16.93 -2.75
CA ASN A 70 39.56 -15.87 -2.46
C ASN A 70 39.09 -15.94 -1.00
N THR A 71 38.83 -14.77 -0.43
CA THR A 71 38.34 -14.58 0.94
C THR A 71 36.87 -15.02 1.07
N PHE A 72 36.48 -15.63 2.19
CA PHE A 72 35.07 -15.93 2.48
C PHE A 72 34.44 -14.78 3.26
N LEU A 73 33.61 -14.00 2.57
CA LEU A 73 33.07 -12.74 3.09
C LEU A 73 31.70 -12.94 3.72
N SER A 74 31.63 -12.69 5.03
CA SER A 74 30.38 -12.47 5.76
C SER A 74 30.16 -10.96 5.89
N ALA A 75 29.19 -10.41 5.18
CA ALA A 75 28.74 -9.03 5.35
C ALA A 75 27.62 -8.96 6.41
N LYS A 76 27.25 -7.76 6.86
CA LYS A 76 26.13 -7.59 7.83
C LYS A 76 24.81 -8.18 7.33
N THR A 77 24.58 -8.05 6.02
CA THR A 77 23.36 -8.47 5.34
C THR A 77 23.33 -9.95 4.96
N GLY A 78 24.45 -10.67 5.10
CA GLY A 78 24.59 -12.09 4.72
C GLY A 78 25.91 -12.42 4.02
N PRO A 79 26.09 -13.69 3.60
CA PRO A 79 27.24 -14.13 2.81
C PRO A 79 27.37 -13.44 1.45
N ILE A 80 28.59 -13.13 1.02
CA ILE A 80 28.91 -12.84 -0.39
C ILE A 80 29.48 -14.09 -1.04
N VAL A 81 28.84 -14.53 -2.12
CA VAL A 81 29.12 -15.79 -2.82
C VAL A 81 29.29 -15.55 -4.31
N TYR A 82 29.79 -16.55 -5.03
CA TYR A 82 29.97 -16.45 -6.47
C TYR A 82 29.79 -17.77 -7.21
N TRP A 83 29.43 -17.67 -8.50
CA TRP A 83 29.34 -18.77 -9.44
C TRP A 83 29.75 -18.30 -10.84
N GLY A 84 30.85 -18.86 -11.39
CA GLY A 84 31.39 -18.36 -12.66
C GLY A 84 31.83 -16.88 -12.56
N SER A 85 31.27 -16.03 -13.43
CA SER A 85 31.43 -14.57 -13.40
C SER A 85 30.35 -13.82 -12.61
N LYS A 86 29.34 -14.53 -12.07
CA LYS A 86 28.28 -13.97 -11.23
C LYS A 86 28.76 -13.86 -9.78
N ILE A 87 28.62 -12.68 -9.18
CA ILE A 87 28.77 -12.43 -7.74
C ILE A 87 27.38 -12.14 -7.18
N SER A 88 27.03 -12.71 -6.03
CA SER A 88 25.73 -12.53 -5.37
C SER A 88 25.91 -12.21 -3.88
N SER A 89 25.09 -11.31 -3.34
CA SER A 89 24.82 -11.25 -1.90
C SER A 89 23.66 -12.17 -1.59
N LEU A 90 23.82 -13.01 -0.57
CA LEU A 90 22.72 -13.73 0.05
C LEU A 90 22.16 -12.94 1.23
N ASP A 91 20.93 -13.26 1.61
CA ASP A 91 20.39 -12.94 2.94
C ASP A 91 20.80 -14.02 3.96
N TRP A 92 20.45 -13.82 5.22
CA TRP A 92 20.68 -14.82 6.26
C TRP A 92 19.76 -16.05 6.16
N PHE A 93 18.77 -16.06 5.28
CA PHE A 93 17.96 -17.22 4.93
C PHE A 93 18.53 -17.98 3.72
N GLY A 94 19.67 -17.56 3.15
CA GLY A 94 20.31 -18.18 2.00
C GLY A 94 19.62 -17.93 0.66
N GLY A 95 18.71 -16.95 0.59
CA GLY A 95 18.13 -16.43 -0.65
C GLY A 95 19.01 -15.34 -1.28
N GLU A 96 18.92 -15.13 -2.60
CA GLU A 96 19.67 -14.08 -3.30
C GLU A 96 19.03 -12.70 -3.05
N ARG A 97 19.79 -11.75 -2.47
CA ARG A 97 19.37 -10.34 -2.29
C ARG A 97 19.60 -9.52 -3.55
N TRP A 98 20.77 -9.67 -4.14
CA TRP A 98 21.16 -9.07 -5.41
C TRP A 98 22.26 -9.91 -6.04
N SER A 99 22.41 -9.79 -7.36
CA SER A 99 23.54 -10.37 -8.06
C SER A 99 23.97 -9.56 -9.27
N VAL A 100 25.26 -9.63 -9.58
CA VAL A 100 25.88 -8.96 -10.72
C VAL A 100 26.69 -9.98 -11.50
N ASP A 101 26.30 -10.23 -12.74
CA ASP A 101 27.12 -10.97 -13.69
C ASP A 101 28.06 -10.00 -14.43
N LEU A 102 29.34 -10.09 -14.10
CA LEU A 102 30.35 -9.20 -14.67
C LEU A 102 30.72 -9.54 -16.13
N ASP A 103 30.24 -10.66 -16.67
CA ASP A 103 30.33 -10.92 -18.11
C ASP A 103 29.34 -10.08 -18.93
N THR A 104 28.17 -9.76 -18.37
CA THR A 104 27.11 -9.01 -19.05
C THR A 104 27.09 -7.54 -18.64
N MET A 105 27.48 -7.21 -17.41
CA MET A 105 27.34 -5.87 -16.84
C MET A 105 28.58 -4.97 -16.97
N MET A 106 29.68 -5.45 -17.54
CA MET A 106 30.90 -4.66 -17.82
C MET A 106 31.13 -4.50 -19.33
N GLU A 107 31.70 -3.36 -19.75
CA GLU A 107 32.16 -3.19 -21.13
C GLU A 107 33.44 -4.00 -21.40
N ASN A 108 33.40 -4.87 -22.42
CA ASN A 108 34.51 -5.73 -22.87
C ASN A 108 35.06 -6.65 -21.76
N PRO A 109 34.25 -7.62 -21.27
CA PRO A 109 34.70 -8.65 -20.32
C PRO A 109 35.91 -9.45 -20.86
N PHE A 110 37.06 -9.31 -20.20
CA PHE A 110 38.27 -10.05 -20.56
C PHE A 110 38.22 -11.49 -20.00
N LYS A 111 38.53 -12.48 -20.86
CA LYS A 111 38.50 -13.92 -20.52
C LYS A 111 39.72 -14.71 -21.00
N THR A 112 40.78 -14.02 -21.45
CA THR A 112 41.92 -14.60 -22.17
C THR A 112 43.23 -14.64 -21.36
N GLY A 113 43.19 -14.34 -20.07
CA GLY A 113 44.32 -14.45 -19.15
C GLY A 113 44.49 -15.84 -18.53
N ASP A 114 45.36 -15.95 -17.51
CA ASP A 114 45.55 -17.17 -16.70
C ASP A 114 44.26 -17.65 -16.01
N TRP A 115 43.28 -16.74 -15.88
CA TRP A 115 41.96 -16.99 -15.34
C TRP A 115 40.88 -16.55 -16.33
N LYS A 116 39.94 -17.45 -16.64
CA LYS A 116 38.95 -17.27 -17.71
C LYS A 116 37.65 -16.57 -17.25
N ARG A 117 37.74 -15.68 -16.26
CA ARG A 117 36.61 -14.99 -15.60
C ARG A 117 36.76 -13.49 -15.71
N SER A 118 35.66 -12.74 -15.75
CA SER A 118 35.71 -11.27 -15.87
C SER A 118 36.21 -10.57 -14.61
N TRP A 119 35.94 -11.16 -13.44
CA TRP A 119 36.56 -10.81 -12.18
C TRP A 119 37.52 -11.92 -11.73
N PHE A 120 38.53 -11.56 -10.94
CA PHE A 120 39.41 -12.55 -10.33
C PHE A 120 39.43 -12.47 -8.80
N ASN A 121 39.51 -11.27 -8.24
CA ASN A 121 39.74 -11.09 -6.80
C ASN A 121 38.89 -9.97 -6.21
N TYR A 122 38.66 -10.03 -4.89
CA TYR A 122 37.89 -9.05 -4.16
C TYR A 122 38.36 -8.91 -2.71
N ASP A 123 38.04 -7.78 -2.09
CA ASP A 123 38.12 -7.55 -0.64
C ASP A 123 37.01 -6.55 -0.22
N TYR A 124 36.63 -6.58 1.05
CA TYR A 124 35.47 -5.90 1.59
C TYR A 124 35.85 -4.81 2.60
N ASP A 125 35.58 -3.56 2.21
CA ASP A 125 35.59 -2.44 3.15
C ASP A 125 34.36 -2.53 4.06
N ARG A 126 34.55 -3.24 5.17
CA ARG A 126 33.57 -3.40 6.25
C ARG A 126 33.13 -2.07 6.90
N THR A 127 33.87 -0.98 6.67
CA THR A 127 33.58 0.34 7.24
C THR A 127 32.63 1.13 6.34
N ASN A 128 32.91 1.13 5.04
CA ASN A 128 32.12 1.87 4.04
C ASN A 128 31.10 0.98 3.30
N ASN A 129 31.06 -0.32 3.62
CA ASN A 129 30.18 -1.34 3.05
C ASN A 129 30.38 -1.60 1.54
N ILE A 130 31.63 -1.47 1.06
CA ILE A 130 31.98 -1.58 -0.37
C ILE A 130 32.77 -2.86 -0.63
N LEU A 131 32.32 -3.64 -1.61
CA LEU A 131 33.07 -4.76 -2.19
C LEU A 131 33.90 -4.23 -3.37
N TYR A 132 35.21 -4.17 -3.18
CA TYR A 132 36.14 -3.84 -4.27
C TYR A 132 36.50 -5.10 -5.04
N ILE A 133 36.48 -5.03 -6.37
CA ILE A 133 36.69 -6.18 -7.26
C ILE A 133 37.73 -5.82 -8.32
N LEU A 134 38.73 -6.68 -8.50
CA LEU A 134 39.75 -6.57 -9.53
C LEU A 134 39.39 -7.44 -10.74
N THR A 135 39.33 -6.83 -11.93
CA THR A 135 39.08 -7.57 -13.17
C THR A 135 40.28 -8.45 -13.56
N SER A 136 40.02 -9.47 -14.36
CA SER A 136 41.10 -10.25 -14.97
C SER A 136 41.86 -9.44 -16.04
N GLY A 137 43.07 -9.92 -16.36
CA GLY A 137 43.98 -9.27 -17.29
C GLY A 137 43.77 -9.64 -18.77
N ALA A 138 43.83 -8.64 -19.64
CA ALA A 138 43.70 -8.80 -21.09
C ALA A 138 44.96 -9.36 -21.77
N SER A 139 45.06 -10.69 -21.92
CA SER A 139 46.15 -11.42 -22.62
C SER A 139 47.55 -11.32 -21.98
N TRP A 140 48.53 -12.00 -22.57
CA TRP A 140 49.89 -12.15 -22.03
C TRP A 140 50.81 -10.94 -22.23
N SER A 141 50.43 -9.94 -23.05
CA SER A 141 51.33 -8.88 -23.51
C SER A 141 50.77 -7.44 -23.47
N ASN A 142 49.53 -7.24 -23.04
CA ASN A 142 48.89 -5.91 -22.98
C ASN A 142 47.80 -5.88 -21.89
N VAL A 143 48.22 -6.13 -20.65
CA VAL A 143 47.34 -6.35 -19.50
C VAL A 143 46.68 -5.05 -19.03
N LYS A 144 45.41 -4.86 -19.42
CA LYS A 144 44.52 -3.83 -18.89
C LYS A 144 43.62 -4.42 -17.81
N GLN A 145 43.95 -4.17 -16.54
CA GLN A 145 43.04 -4.41 -15.42
C GLN A 145 42.25 -3.15 -15.06
N ARG A 146 41.17 -3.36 -14.30
CA ARG A 146 40.24 -2.36 -13.80
C ARG A 146 39.88 -2.66 -12.35
N LEU A 147 39.68 -1.60 -11.57
CA LEU A 147 39.05 -1.68 -10.26
C LEU A 147 37.55 -1.37 -10.40
N LEU A 148 36.71 -2.26 -9.89
CA LEU A 148 35.27 -2.10 -9.76
C LEU A 148 34.91 -1.97 -8.28
N ALA A 149 33.76 -1.37 -7.98
CA ALA A 149 33.26 -1.25 -6.61
C ALA A 149 31.73 -1.43 -6.58
N ILE A 150 31.25 -2.35 -5.74
CA ILE A 150 29.82 -2.64 -5.55
C ILE A 150 29.43 -2.32 -4.10
N ASP A 151 28.34 -1.57 -3.91
CA ASP A 151 27.71 -1.38 -2.61
C ASP A 151 27.06 -2.69 -2.16
N VAL A 152 27.48 -3.22 -1.00
CA VAL A 152 27.09 -4.57 -0.56
C VAL A 152 25.66 -4.65 -0.04
N GLU A 153 25.10 -3.56 0.47
CA GLU A 153 23.72 -3.50 0.95
C GLU A 153 22.72 -3.47 -0.20
N THR A 154 23.04 -2.80 -1.31
CA THR A 154 22.11 -2.47 -2.40
C THR A 154 22.44 -3.09 -3.76
N GLY A 155 23.64 -3.64 -3.96
CA GLY A 155 24.10 -4.16 -5.26
C GLY A 155 24.38 -3.10 -6.32
N LYS A 156 24.45 -1.82 -5.93
CA LYS A 156 24.67 -0.67 -6.82
C LYS A 156 26.14 -0.41 -7.10
N ASP A 157 26.42 0.30 -8.18
CA ASP A 157 27.76 0.81 -8.51
C ASP A 157 28.19 1.85 -7.46
N ALA A 158 29.19 1.52 -6.65
CA ALA A 158 29.64 2.38 -5.56
C ALA A 158 30.40 3.64 -6.04
N PHE A 159 30.83 3.70 -7.31
CA PHE A 159 31.45 4.91 -7.87
C PHE A 159 30.44 5.93 -8.38
N THR A 160 29.22 5.51 -8.72
CA THR A 160 28.17 6.41 -9.29
C THR A 160 26.86 6.45 -8.52
N GLY A 161 26.62 5.52 -7.60
CA GLY A 161 25.36 5.35 -6.87
C GLY A 161 24.21 4.78 -7.72
N LYS A 162 24.47 4.35 -8.96
CA LYS A 162 23.45 3.84 -9.88
C LYS A 162 23.24 2.33 -9.75
N GLU A 163 22.03 1.89 -10.11
CA GLU A 163 21.74 0.47 -10.33
C GLU A 163 22.61 -0.10 -11.47
N ILE A 164 23.10 -1.32 -11.31
CA ILE A 164 23.90 -2.01 -12.33
C ILE A 164 22.95 -2.86 -13.18
N ASN A 165 22.77 -2.51 -14.45
CA ASN A 165 21.90 -3.23 -15.37
C ASN A 165 22.33 -3.06 -16.84
N GLU A 166 21.47 -3.46 -17.79
CA GLU A 166 21.84 -3.40 -19.21
C GLU A 166 22.03 -1.98 -19.75
N GLN A 167 21.30 -0.98 -19.23
CA GLN A 167 21.47 0.42 -19.61
C GLN A 167 22.59 1.12 -18.80
N ASN A 168 22.76 0.74 -17.53
CA ASN A 168 23.76 1.29 -16.62
C ASN A 168 24.81 0.21 -16.30
N LYS A 169 25.80 0.04 -17.19
CA LYS A 169 26.95 -0.85 -16.96
C LYS A 169 27.77 -0.38 -15.75
N ILE A 170 28.43 -1.31 -15.07
CA ILE A 170 29.23 -1.00 -13.88
C ILE A 170 30.43 -0.10 -14.24
N SER A 171 30.62 0.98 -13.48
CA SER A 171 31.77 1.87 -13.67
C SER A 171 33.07 1.22 -13.20
N SER A 172 34.19 1.68 -13.77
CA SER A 172 35.51 1.13 -13.48
C SER A 172 36.59 2.20 -13.45
N ILE A 173 37.58 2.06 -12.57
CA ILE A 173 38.80 2.84 -12.60
C ILE A 173 39.89 2.04 -13.33
N ASP A 174 40.31 2.53 -14.50
CA ASP A 174 41.40 1.95 -15.29
C ASP A 174 42.77 2.16 -14.59
N PHE A 175 43.67 1.19 -14.75
CA PHE A 175 45.04 1.30 -14.25
C PHE A 175 45.89 2.28 -15.09
N PRO A 176 46.89 2.95 -14.49
CA PRO A 176 47.68 4.00 -15.17
C PRO A 176 48.65 3.47 -16.25
N GLN A 177 48.77 2.15 -16.44
CA GLN A 177 49.67 1.53 -17.41
C GLN A 177 49.06 0.28 -18.05
N THR A 178 49.40 0.03 -19.31
CA THR A 178 48.93 -1.08 -20.16
C THR A 178 49.51 -2.46 -19.83
N ASN A 179 50.35 -2.58 -18.81
CA ASN A 179 50.91 -3.83 -18.32
C ASN A 179 50.79 -3.93 -16.80
N SER A 180 49.57 -3.76 -16.31
CA SER A 180 49.19 -3.99 -14.91
C SER A 180 48.69 -5.43 -14.77
N ASP A 181 49.55 -6.33 -14.28
CA ASP A 181 49.22 -7.75 -14.02
C ASP A 181 49.40 -8.02 -12.53
N VAL A 182 48.47 -7.47 -11.74
CA VAL A 182 48.35 -7.72 -10.29
C VAL A 182 47.25 -8.73 -10.01
N ARG A 183 47.44 -9.54 -8.96
CA ARG A 183 46.59 -10.70 -8.67
C ARG A 183 45.63 -10.49 -7.51
N PHE A 184 45.96 -9.61 -6.59
CA PHE A 184 45.28 -9.47 -5.32
C PHE A 184 44.97 -8.01 -5.03
N LEU A 185 43.96 -7.78 -4.21
CA LEU A 185 43.67 -6.47 -3.65
C LEU A 185 43.37 -6.60 -2.15
N THR A 186 43.69 -5.54 -1.39
CA THR A 186 43.39 -5.40 0.03
C THR A 186 42.94 -3.98 0.32
N VAL A 187 41.90 -3.83 1.15
CA VAL A 187 41.48 -2.54 1.71
C VAL A 187 42.35 -2.20 2.93
N LEU A 188 43.14 -1.12 2.81
CA LEU A 188 44.00 -0.62 3.88
C LEU A 188 43.18 0.05 5.00
N LYS A 189 43.77 0.28 6.18
CA LYS A 189 43.05 0.86 7.33
C LYS A 189 42.50 2.27 7.14
N ASN A 190 43.01 3.04 6.17
CA ASN A 190 42.46 4.34 5.75
C ASN A 190 41.31 4.22 4.72
N GLY A 191 41.02 3.01 4.22
CA GLY A 191 40.05 2.71 3.16
C GLY A 191 40.58 2.89 1.74
N ASN A 192 41.87 3.20 1.55
CA ASN A 192 42.49 3.11 0.23
C ASN A 192 42.68 1.63 -0.14
N VAL A 193 42.68 1.31 -1.44
CA VAL A 193 42.75 -0.07 -1.91
C VAL A 193 44.10 -0.31 -2.58
N LEU A 194 44.90 -1.20 -2.01
CA LEU A 194 46.17 -1.59 -2.60
C LEU A 194 45.99 -2.87 -3.42
N MET A 195 46.40 -2.84 -4.68
CA MET A 195 46.35 -3.94 -5.64
C MET A 195 47.79 -4.38 -5.98
N TYR A 196 48.11 -5.65 -5.78
CA TYR A 196 49.49 -6.14 -5.72
C TYR A 196 49.58 -7.66 -6.00
N GLY A 197 50.80 -8.20 -5.97
CA GLY A 197 51.06 -9.63 -6.14
C GLY A 197 50.86 -10.11 -7.57
N GLY A 198 51.36 -11.30 -7.87
CA GLY A 198 51.44 -11.89 -9.21
C GLY A 198 52.66 -12.79 -9.42
N ALA A 199 52.54 -14.05 -9.83
CA ALA A 199 53.73 -14.89 -10.06
C ALA A 199 54.75 -14.26 -11.05
N LYS A 200 54.23 -13.33 -11.88
CA LYS A 200 54.93 -12.37 -12.74
C LYS A 200 55.55 -11.17 -11.99
N THR A 201 54.86 -10.55 -11.02
CA THR A 201 55.47 -9.55 -10.11
C THR A 201 56.49 -10.25 -9.20
N GLY A 202 57.77 -9.95 -9.39
CA GLY A 202 58.83 -10.44 -8.50
C GLY A 202 58.74 -9.80 -7.11
N LEU A 203 59.68 -10.15 -6.23
CA LEU A 203 59.84 -9.41 -4.97
C LEU A 203 60.28 -7.95 -5.18
N ASN A 204 60.82 -7.64 -6.35
CA ASN A 204 61.03 -6.28 -6.84
C ASN A 204 60.00 -6.03 -7.95
N GLY A 205 59.18 -4.98 -7.81
CA GLY A 205 58.10 -4.73 -8.77
C GLY A 205 57.20 -3.55 -8.42
N ASN A 206 56.08 -3.47 -9.15
CA ASN A 206 55.07 -2.44 -8.99
C ASN A 206 53.80 -3.04 -8.38
N ALA A 207 53.24 -2.34 -7.41
CA ALA A 207 51.87 -2.44 -6.94
C ALA A 207 51.13 -1.15 -7.34
N TYR A 208 49.84 -1.08 -7.02
CA TYR A 208 48.98 0.04 -7.38
C TYR A 208 48.09 0.42 -6.21
N LEU A 209 48.08 1.70 -5.82
CA LEU A 209 47.27 2.21 -4.71
C LEU A 209 46.15 3.09 -5.26
N TYR A 210 44.91 2.67 -5.03
CA TYR A 210 43.73 3.48 -5.26
C TYR A 210 43.50 4.40 -4.05
N ASP A 211 43.66 5.71 -4.26
CA ASP A 211 43.24 6.74 -3.30
C ASP A 211 41.75 7.03 -3.52
N LYS A 212 40.93 6.67 -2.52
CA LYS A 212 39.47 6.83 -2.59
C LYS A 212 39.02 8.29 -2.64
N ASN A 213 39.80 9.21 -2.08
CA ASN A 213 39.45 10.63 -2.03
C ASN A 213 39.77 11.34 -3.35
N GLN A 214 40.78 10.83 -4.08
CA GLN A 214 41.15 11.31 -5.42
C GLN A 214 40.45 10.53 -6.54
N ASN A 215 39.78 9.43 -6.22
CA ASN A 215 39.21 8.45 -7.16
C ASN A 215 40.23 8.03 -8.25
N LYS A 216 41.47 7.72 -7.84
CA LYS A 216 42.59 7.52 -8.76
C LYS A 216 43.57 6.46 -8.27
N ILE A 217 44.11 5.70 -9.21
CA ILE A 217 45.17 4.71 -9.00
C ILE A 217 46.56 5.34 -9.23
N GLU A 218 47.45 5.28 -8.23
CA GLU A 218 48.87 5.58 -8.35
C GLU A 218 49.74 4.31 -8.35
N THR A 219 50.90 4.35 -9.02
CA THR A 219 51.87 3.23 -9.03
C THR A 219 52.78 3.30 -7.80
N VAL A 220 52.94 2.17 -7.10
CA VAL A 220 53.75 2.04 -5.87
C VAL A 220 54.85 1.01 -6.11
N ASN A 221 56.11 1.42 -6.02
CA ASN A 221 57.26 0.54 -6.28
C ASN A 221 57.73 -0.14 -4.98
N HIS A 222 57.96 -1.44 -5.00
CA HIS A 222 58.45 -2.22 -3.84
C HIS A 222 59.73 -3.01 -4.16
N LYS A 223 60.55 -3.23 -3.13
CA LYS A 223 61.85 -3.92 -3.22
C LYS A 223 62.09 -4.90 -2.06
N PHE A 224 61.39 -6.03 -2.05
CA PHE A 224 61.49 -7.04 -1.00
C PHE A 224 62.62 -8.06 -1.24
N GLU A 225 63.21 -8.12 -2.43
CA GLU A 225 64.17 -9.17 -2.80
C GLU A 225 65.45 -9.10 -1.96
N GLU A 226 65.99 -7.89 -1.78
CA GLU A 226 67.17 -7.62 -0.96
C GLU A 226 67.00 -8.12 0.49
N HIS A 227 65.77 -8.13 1.01
CA HIS A 227 65.45 -8.51 2.39
C HIS A 227 65.09 -9.99 2.53
N MET A 228 64.61 -10.65 1.47
CA MET A 228 64.36 -12.09 1.46
C MET A 228 65.58 -12.93 1.08
N ASN A 229 66.59 -12.34 0.42
CA ASN A 229 67.83 -13.03 0.04
C ASN A 229 68.67 -13.54 1.23
N ILE A 230 68.41 -13.06 2.46
CA ILE A 230 69.04 -13.57 3.69
C ILE A 230 68.39 -14.89 4.20
N ILE A 231 67.30 -15.35 3.57
CA ILE A 231 66.58 -16.57 3.91
C ILE A 231 66.78 -17.59 2.80
N SER A 232 67.39 -18.72 3.15
CA SER A 232 67.59 -19.84 2.23
C SER A 232 66.25 -20.43 1.77
N LYS A 233 66.13 -20.69 0.47
CA LYS A 233 65.00 -21.39 -0.16
C LYS A 233 65.50 -22.61 -0.96
N PRO A 234 64.67 -23.64 -1.22
CA PRO A 234 65.01 -24.72 -2.14
C PRO A 234 65.45 -24.20 -3.52
N SER A 235 66.37 -24.93 -4.16
CA SER A 235 66.95 -24.58 -5.48
C SER A 235 65.87 -24.31 -6.52
N ASP A 236 64.89 -25.21 -6.60
CA ASP A 236 63.79 -25.18 -7.57
C ASP A 236 62.58 -24.39 -7.03
N SER A 237 62.82 -23.22 -6.45
CA SER A 237 61.75 -22.36 -5.94
C SER A 237 61.99 -20.86 -6.16
N LYS A 238 60.93 -20.06 -6.23
CA LYS A 238 60.97 -18.58 -6.36
C LYS A 238 60.16 -17.94 -5.23
N TRP A 239 60.68 -16.88 -4.61
CA TRP A 239 59.93 -16.08 -3.64
C TRP A 239 58.84 -15.23 -4.30
N TYR A 240 57.77 -14.96 -3.56
CA TYR A 240 56.57 -14.36 -4.09
C TYR A 240 55.79 -13.53 -3.05
N PHE A 241 55.41 -12.30 -3.42
CA PHE A 241 54.47 -11.46 -2.67
C PHE A 241 53.06 -12.03 -2.84
N PHE A 242 52.57 -12.73 -1.81
CA PHE A 242 51.31 -13.47 -1.83
C PHE A 242 50.13 -12.64 -1.33
N ASN A 243 50.23 -11.99 -0.18
CA ASN A 243 49.10 -11.30 0.43
C ASN A 243 49.57 -10.08 1.23
N LEU A 244 48.67 -9.17 1.57
CA LEU A 244 48.93 -8.04 2.46
C LEU A 244 47.80 -7.95 3.47
N ILE A 245 48.16 -7.95 4.74
CA ILE A 245 47.25 -7.81 5.88
C ILE A 245 47.43 -6.40 6.46
N PRO A 246 46.40 -5.55 6.50
CA PRO A 246 46.49 -4.26 7.16
C PRO A 246 46.46 -4.45 8.67
N VAL A 247 47.35 -3.79 9.40
CA VAL A 247 47.46 -3.96 10.87
C VAL A 247 47.23 -2.68 11.66
N SER A 248 47.65 -1.53 11.15
CA SER A 248 47.17 -0.22 11.61
C SER A 248 47.36 0.84 10.52
N ASN A 249 47.02 2.10 10.79
CA ASN A 249 47.25 3.19 9.84
C ASN A 249 48.74 3.25 9.45
N ASN A 250 49.03 3.21 8.15
CA ASN A 250 50.40 3.21 7.61
C ASN A 250 51.29 2.06 8.16
N ARG A 251 50.70 0.91 8.48
CA ARG A 251 51.37 -0.33 8.91
C ARG A 251 50.64 -1.55 8.33
N ASN A 252 51.33 -2.31 7.50
CA ASN A 252 50.81 -3.49 6.82
C ASN A 252 51.83 -4.64 6.92
N LEU A 253 51.36 -5.88 6.95
CA LEU A 253 52.20 -7.07 6.85
C LEU A 253 52.09 -7.67 5.45
N VAL A 254 53.22 -7.70 4.74
CA VAL A 254 53.36 -8.38 3.45
C VAL A 254 53.68 -9.85 3.70
N GLU A 255 52.79 -10.73 3.27
CA GLU A 255 53.00 -12.18 3.26
C GLU A 255 53.82 -12.58 2.03
N ILE A 256 54.96 -13.22 2.29
CA ILE A 256 55.85 -13.76 1.28
C ILE A 256 55.93 -15.27 1.45
N VAL A 257 55.67 -15.99 0.37
CA VAL A 257 55.84 -17.44 0.28
C VAL A 257 56.79 -17.75 -0.86
N ASN A 258 57.43 -18.91 -0.88
CA ASN A 258 58.03 -19.42 -2.10
C ASN A 258 57.08 -20.37 -2.87
N PHE A 259 57.36 -20.52 -4.16
CA PHE A 259 56.64 -21.41 -5.07
C PHE A 259 57.63 -22.34 -5.76
N THR A 260 57.25 -23.60 -6.01
CA THR A 260 58.10 -24.55 -6.76
C THR A 260 58.13 -24.18 -8.25
N THR A 261 59.30 -24.24 -8.86
CA THR A 261 59.48 -24.05 -10.30
C THR A 261 59.37 -25.36 -11.09
N LYS A 262 59.10 -26.49 -10.43
CA LYS A 262 58.87 -27.79 -11.07
C LYS A 262 57.40 -27.98 -11.45
N SER A 263 57.15 -28.61 -12.60
CA SER A 263 55.81 -28.97 -13.09
C SER A 263 55.71 -30.47 -13.38
N GLY A 264 54.60 -31.11 -12.97
CA GLY A 264 54.38 -32.55 -13.17
C GLY A 264 53.44 -33.17 -12.13
N VAL A 265 53.12 -34.46 -12.31
CA VAL A 265 52.11 -35.16 -11.48
C VAL A 265 52.69 -35.60 -10.13
N ASP A 266 53.98 -35.95 -10.07
CA ASP A 266 54.64 -36.53 -8.88
C ASP A 266 55.25 -35.49 -7.93
N ILE A 267 55.22 -34.21 -8.31
CA ILE A 267 55.73 -33.08 -7.50
C ILE A 267 54.76 -32.74 -6.38
N GLY A 268 55.29 -32.54 -5.17
CA GLY A 268 54.54 -32.29 -3.93
C GLY A 268 54.48 -33.47 -2.94
N ASN A 269 55.05 -34.63 -3.29
CA ASN A 269 55.01 -35.84 -2.46
C ASN A 269 56.22 -36.00 -1.51
N GLY A 270 57.22 -35.11 -1.58
CA GLY A 270 58.40 -35.11 -0.70
C GLY A 270 58.61 -33.74 -0.05
N VAL A 271 59.23 -33.72 1.13
CA VAL A 271 59.39 -32.52 1.99
C VAL A 271 60.06 -31.34 1.26
N ASN A 272 60.93 -31.61 0.28
CA ASN A 272 61.63 -30.59 -0.51
C ASN A 272 60.77 -29.96 -1.64
N ASP A 273 59.65 -30.58 -2.00
CA ASP A 273 58.69 -30.11 -3.02
C ASP A 273 57.30 -29.81 -2.42
N ALA A 274 57.14 -29.93 -1.10
CA ALA A 274 55.91 -29.69 -0.34
C ALA A 274 55.57 -28.18 -0.21
N ASN A 275 54.43 -27.87 0.42
CA ASN A 275 54.02 -26.48 0.65
C ASN A 275 55.06 -25.70 1.46
N PHE A 276 55.08 -24.39 1.26
CA PHE A 276 56.21 -23.54 1.65
C PHE A 276 56.02 -22.77 2.96
N ASN A 277 57.12 -22.29 3.52
CA ASN A 277 57.09 -21.40 4.68
C ASN A 277 56.54 -20.02 4.31
N VAL A 278 55.67 -19.48 5.16
CA VAL A 278 55.13 -18.12 5.03
C VAL A 278 55.97 -17.18 5.90
N TYR A 279 56.47 -16.10 5.31
CA TYR A 279 57.22 -15.04 5.98
C TYR A 279 56.47 -13.72 5.91
N PHE A 280 56.56 -12.92 6.96
CA PHE A 280 56.03 -11.56 7.00
C PHE A 280 57.14 -10.52 6.88
N ILE A 281 56.85 -9.40 6.19
CA ILE A 281 57.61 -8.15 6.22
C ILE A 281 56.66 -7.02 6.64
N LEU A 282 57.08 -6.18 7.60
CA LEU A 282 56.34 -4.98 7.98
C LEU A 282 56.65 -3.84 6.99
N VAL A 283 55.60 -3.24 6.43
CA VAL A 283 55.68 -2.15 5.44
C VAL A 283 54.67 -1.03 5.73
N ASP A 284 54.88 0.15 5.15
CA ASP A 284 53.92 1.26 5.18
C ASP A 284 52.85 1.15 4.07
N ASP A 285 51.94 2.13 3.94
CA ASP A 285 50.88 2.10 2.90
C ASP A 285 51.43 2.24 1.48
N LYS A 286 52.70 2.66 1.33
CA LYS A 286 53.44 2.76 0.07
C LYS A 286 54.48 1.64 -0.09
N LEU A 287 54.30 0.53 0.63
CA LEU A 287 55.16 -0.67 0.60
C LEU A 287 56.63 -0.43 0.97
N ASN A 288 56.98 0.69 1.61
CA ASN A 288 58.32 0.90 2.15
C ASN A 288 58.50 0.05 3.40
N ILE A 289 59.62 -0.68 3.47
CA ILE A 289 59.90 -1.61 4.59
C ILE A 289 60.20 -0.81 5.86
N ILE A 290 59.46 -1.10 6.92
CA ILE A 290 59.66 -0.50 8.25
C ILE A 290 60.61 -1.39 9.05
N LYS A 291 61.76 -0.83 9.44
CA LYS A 291 62.73 -1.50 10.32
C LYS A 291 62.66 -0.94 11.74
N ASN A 292 62.56 -1.82 12.71
CA ASN A 292 62.70 -1.53 14.14
C ASN A 292 63.40 -2.73 14.83
N ASN A 293 63.50 -2.70 16.16
CA ASN A 293 64.15 -3.77 16.94
C ASN A 293 63.50 -5.15 16.73
N LYS A 294 62.20 -5.20 16.38
CA LYS A 294 61.45 -6.44 16.13
C LYS A 294 61.47 -6.90 14.67
N TRP A 295 61.59 -5.97 13.71
CA TRP A 295 61.53 -6.21 12.25
C TRP A 295 62.85 -5.85 11.57
N SER A 296 63.96 -6.33 12.12
CA SER A 296 65.30 -6.21 11.51
C SER A 296 65.48 -7.12 10.29
N LYS A 297 64.67 -8.18 10.17
CA LYS A 297 64.61 -9.16 9.07
C LYS A 297 63.17 -9.68 8.90
N PRO A 298 62.82 -10.32 7.76
CA PRO A 298 61.53 -10.99 7.62
C PRO A 298 61.36 -12.08 8.69
N LYS A 299 60.13 -12.26 9.16
CA LYS A 299 59.78 -13.20 10.24
C LYS A 299 58.99 -14.39 9.70
N LEU A 300 59.34 -15.60 10.12
CA LEU A 300 58.59 -16.82 9.80
C LEU A 300 57.25 -16.82 10.54
N ALA A 301 56.14 -16.79 9.82
CA ALA A 301 54.78 -16.81 10.37
C ALA A 301 54.23 -18.24 10.51
N ALA A 302 54.41 -19.07 9.48
CA ALA A 302 53.99 -20.46 9.48
C ALA A 302 54.97 -21.35 8.69
N ASN A 303 55.18 -22.57 9.18
CA ASN A 303 55.84 -23.62 8.39
C ASN A 303 54.87 -24.18 7.36
N GLY A 304 55.39 -24.62 6.22
CA GLY A 304 54.61 -25.37 5.24
C GLY A 304 54.22 -26.78 5.72
N ILE A 305 53.16 -27.34 5.13
CA ILE A 305 52.58 -28.65 5.49
C ILE A 305 52.72 -29.63 4.32
N ASN A 306 53.05 -30.90 4.62
CA ASN A 306 53.22 -31.94 3.61
C ASN A 306 51.91 -32.34 2.92
N GLY A 307 51.99 -32.86 1.69
CA GLY A 307 50.83 -33.39 0.94
C GLY A 307 49.96 -32.37 0.21
N TYR A 308 50.17 -31.07 0.41
CA TYR A 308 49.41 -30.00 -0.26
C TYR A 308 50.23 -29.33 -1.38
N LYS A 309 49.75 -29.45 -2.63
CA LYS A 309 50.49 -29.06 -3.85
C LYS A 309 50.49 -27.55 -4.15
N ASN A 310 51.67 -26.94 -4.02
CA ASN A 310 51.89 -25.50 -4.18
C ASN A 310 51.56 -24.90 -5.57
N SER A 311 51.59 -25.67 -6.68
CA SER A 311 51.28 -25.11 -8.02
C SER A 311 49.81 -24.71 -8.21
N LYS A 312 48.93 -25.02 -7.25
CA LYS A 312 47.49 -24.69 -7.28
C LYS A 312 46.93 -24.20 -5.93
N ILE A 313 47.49 -24.68 -4.82
CA ILE A 313 47.05 -24.35 -3.46
C ILE A 313 47.84 -23.16 -2.89
N THR A 314 47.12 -22.26 -2.23
CA THR A 314 47.68 -21.10 -1.51
C THR A 314 47.08 -21.01 -0.10
N PRO A 315 47.73 -20.29 0.84
CA PRO A 315 47.09 -19.92 2.11
C PRO A 315 45.78 -19.15 1.89
N GLN A 316 44.89 -19.16 2.88
CA GLN A 316 43.71 -18.29 2.87
C GLN A 316 44.16 -16.84 3.04
N ARG A 317 43.41 -15.89 2.45
CA ARG A 317 43.77 -14.47 2.48
C ARG A 317 42.98 -13.66 3.50
N ASP A 318 42.02 -14.31 4.13
CA ASP A 318 41.14 -13.81 5.17
C ASP A 318 41.92 -13.24 6.37
N TYR A 319 41.37 -12.18 6.96
CA TYR A 319 41.84 -11.62 8.21
C TYR A 319 40.67 -11.00 9.00
N TYR A 320 40.83 -10.91 10.31
CA TYR A 320 39.83 -10.41 11.25
C TYR A 320 40.45 -9.41 12.22
N TYR A 321 39.68 -8.42 12.67
CA TYR A 321 40.10 -7.44 13.68
C TYR A 321 39.37 -7.71 14.99
N PHE A 322 40.12 -8.02 16.04
CA PHE A 322 39.60 -8.00 17.40
C PHE A 322 39.27 -6.56 17.84
N ALA A 323 38.33 -6.43 18.78
CA ALA A 323 37.91 -5.16 19.38
C ALA A 323 39.03 -4.45 20.15
N ASP A 324 40.06 -5.19 20.59
CA ASP A 324 41.30 -4.65 21.17
C ASP A 324 42.35 -4.23 20.12
N GLY A 325 41.94 -4.17 18.84
CA GLY A 325 42.74 -3.74 17.70
C GLY A 325 43.63 -4.81 17.09
N LYS A 326 43.84 -5.96 17.76
CA LYS A 326 44.70 -7.04 17.25
C LYS A 326 44.15 -7.64 15.96
N VAL A 327 45.04 -8.05 15.07
CA VAL A 327 44.66 -8.63 13.77
C VAL A 327 44.94 -10.13 13.78
N VAL A 328 44.01 -10.91 13.22
CA VAL A 328 44.10 -12.36 13.16
C VAL A 328 44.04 -12.83 11.73
N THR A 329 44.85 -13.83 11.38
CA THR A 329 44.69 -14.64 10.17
C THR A 329 44.97 -16.12 10.48
N VAL A 330 44.62 -17.03 9.57
CA VAL A 330 44.90 -18.47 9.70
C VAL A 330 45.73 -18.94 8.52
N LEU A 331 46.93 -19.43 8.82
CA LEU A 331 47.88 -19.99 7.87
C LEU A 331 48.02 -21.50 8.11
N TYR A 332 47.50 -22.29 7.17
CA TYR A 332 47.48 -23.76 7.23
C TYR A 332 46.75 -24.35 8.45
N ASN A 333 47.45 -24.81 9.49
CA ASN A 333 46.90 -25.24 10.80
C ASN A 333 47.27 -24.25 11.93
N ARG A 334 47.66 -23.03 11.61
CA ARG A 334 48.13 -22.04 12.59
C ARG A 334 47.30 -20.78 12.57
N ILE A 335 46.95 -20.28 13.75
CA ILE A 335 46.34 -18.97 13.92
C ILE A 335 47.44 -17.96 14.27
N ILE A 336 47.54 -16.90 13.47
CA ILE A 336 48.52 -15.83 13.67
C ILE A 336 47.79 -14.64 14.27
N ILE A 337 48.30 -14.11 15.38
CA ILE A 337 47.70 -12.96 16.09
C ILE A 337 48.74 -11.86 16.17
N VAL A 338 48.48 -10.78 15.47
CA VAL A 338 49.31 -9.58 15.38
C VAL A 338 48.84 -8.56 16.41
N ASP A 339 49.76 -8.07 17.23
CA ASP A 339 49.53 -6.88 18.04
C ASP A 339 50.03 -5.64 17.29
N PRO A 340 49.16 -4.68 16.95
CA PRO A 340 49.57 -3.44 16.29
C PRO A 340 50.16 -2.40 17.27
N ASN A 341 50.04 -2.61 18.58
CA ASN A 341 50.40 -1.59 19.57
C ASN A 341 51.90 -1.54 19.85
N GLY A 342 52.48 -0.33 19.86
CA GLY A 342 53.91 -0.12 20.07
C GLY A 342 54.75 -0.57 18.88
N ASP A 343 55.79 -1.37 19.14
CA ASP A 343 56.48 -2.11 18.07
C ASP A 343 55.62 -3.32 17.68
N VAL A 344 54.96 -3.23 16.51
CA VAL A 344 54.15 -4.29 15.89
C VAL A 344 54.84 -5.64 16.02
N ASP A 345 54.10 -6.69 16.36
CA ASP A 345 54.62 -8.05 16.44
C ASP A 345 53.51 -9.09 16.29
N PHE A 346 53.85 -10.37 16.17
CA PHE A 346 52.85 -11.44 16.14
C PHE A 346 53.26 -12.66 16.95
N LYS A 347 52.25 -13.41 17.40
CA LYS A 347 52.38 -14.79 17.89
C LYS A 347 51.70 -15.75 16.91
N SER A 348 52.23 -16.97 16.78
CA SER A 348 51.79 -18.00 15.85
C SER A 348 51.44 -19.26 16.63
N LEU A 349 50.15 -19.53 16.82
CA LEU A 349 49.65 -20.63 17.65
C LEU A 349 49.25 -21.82 16.79
N LYS A 350 49.37 -23.04 17.31
CA LYS A 350 48.90 -24.25 16.62
C LYS A 350 47.41 -24.48 16.87
N LEU A 351 46.67 -24.83 15.82
CA LEU A 351 45.31 -25.38 15.90
C LEU A 351 45.32 -26.93 15.86
N SER A 352 46.39 -27.54 15.37
CA SER A 352 46.65 -28.98 15.49
C SER A 352 48.15 -29.26 15.47
N ASP A 353 48.54 -30.39 16.06
CA ASP A 353 49.87 -31.00 15.85
C ASP A 353 49.90 -31.89 14.60
N GLU A 354 48.76 -32.14 13.96
CA GLU A 354 48.65 -32.86 12.68
C GLU A 354 48.80 -31.92 11.47
N ASP A 355 49.32 -32.47 10.36
CA ASP A 355 49.48 -31.85 9.04
C ASP A 355 48.11 -31.63 8.34
N LYS A 356 47.22 -30.85 8.96
CA LYS A 356 45.89 -30.47 8.46
C LYS A 356 45.87 -29.05 7.89
N TRP A 357 44.91 -28.75 7.02
CA TRP A 357 44.71 -27.41 6.47
C TRP A 357 43.29 -26.92 6.75
N VAL A 358 43.15 -25.75 7.37
CA VAL A 358 41.86 -25.07 7.57
C VAL A 358 41.28 -24.65 6.21
N LEU A 359 40.05 -25.09 5.93
CA LEU A 359 39.30 -24.80 4.71
C LEU A 359 38.53 -23.48 4.82
N SER A 360 37.96 -23.20 5.99
CA SER A 360 37.30 -21.92 6.29
C SER A 360 37.29 -21.69 7.80
N TRP A 361 37.28 -20.43 8.20
CA TRP A 361 37.27 -19.99 9.59
C TRP A 361 36.56 -18.64 9.71
N THR A 362 36.11 -18.34 10.92
CA THR A 362 35.39 -17.09 11.22
C THR A 362 35.42 -16.80 12.73
N PHE A 363 34.95 -15.62 13.11
CA PHE A 363 34.84 -15.16 14.50
C PHE A 363 33.45 -14.59 14.77
N ASP A 364 32.86 -14.97 15.91
CA ASP A 364 31.59 -14.41 16.39
C ASP A 364 31.76 -13.07 17.13
N SER A 365 30.66 -12.49 17.64
CA SER A 365 30.71 -11.25 18.42
C SER A 365 31.36 -11.37 19.80
N GLY A 366 31.53 -12.60 20.31
CA GLY A 366 32.35 -12.90 21.50
C GLY A 366 33.83 -13.08 21.20
N GLU A 367 34.24 -12.87 19.93
CA GLU A 367 35.58 -13.14 19.42
C GLU A 367 35.99 -14.63 19.54
N ASN A 368 35.02 -15.55 19.62
CA ASN A 368 35.28 -16.98 19.61
C ASN A 368 35.65 -17.41 18.18
N LEU A 369 36.75 -18.15 18.05
CA LEU A 369 37.19 -18.72 16.78
C LEU A 369 36.33 -19.93 16.44
N PHE A 370 35.81 -20.00 15.22
CA PHE A 370 35.22 -21.19 14.62
C PHE A 370 35.95 -21.54 13.33
N PHE A 371 36.25 -22.81 13.09
CA PHE A 371 36.89 -23.23 11.84
C PHE A 371 36.61 -24.69 11.48
N LYS A 372 36.85 -25.02 10.21
CA LYS A 372 36.67 -26.35 9.64
C LYS A 372 37.92 -26.75 8.85
N TYR A 373 38.40 -27.98 9.05
CA TYR A 373 39.49 -28.53 8.23
C TYR A 373 38.99 -28.97 6.85
N LYS A 374 39.91 -28.96 5.87
CA LYS A 374 39.66 -29.49 4.54
C LYS A 374 39.45 -31.01 4.58
N ASP A 375 38.51 -31.49 3.78
CA ASP A 375 38.14 -32.91 3.63
C ASP A 375 37.57 -33.58 4.91
N ASP A 376 37.36 -32.77 5.96
CA ASP A 376 36.80 -33.11 7.26
C ASP A 376 35.32 -32.69 7.39
N GLY A 377 34.59 -33.25 8.36
CA GLY A 377 33.18 -33.00 8.62
C GLY A 377 32.85 -32.43 10.01
N PHE A 378 33.85 -31.91 10.74
CA PHE A 378 33.67 -31.25 12.03
C PHE A 378 33.87 -29.73 11.92
N ILE A 379 33.11 -28.98 12.72
CA ILE A 379 33.42 -27.59 13.09
C ILE A 379 34.10 -27.61 14.45
N TYR A 380 35.22 -26.90 14.58
CA TYR A 380 35.97 -26.72 15.82
C TYR A 380 35.79 -25.29 16.33
N ALA A 381 35.75 -25.13 17.65
CA ALA A 381 35.67 -23.83 18.32
C ALA A 381 36.73 -23.63 19.40
N SER A 382 37.12 -22.37 19.61
CA SER A 382 37.91 -21.93 20.76
C SER A 382 37.49 -20.55 21.23
N SER A 383 37.48 -20.32 22.54
CA SER A 383 37.11 -19.01 23.08
C SER A 383 38.19 -17.95 22.81
N SER A 384 37.76 -16.70 22.69
CA SER A 384 38.65 -15.54 22.56
C SER A 384 39.73 -15.52 23.65
N THR A 385 39.36 -15.82 24.90
CA THR A 385 40.27 -15.93 26.05
C THR A 385 41.30 -17.05 25.87
N SER A 386 40.91 -18.23 25.40
CA SER A 386 41.84 -19.34 25.09
C SER A 386 42.85 -18.91 24.02
N VAL A 387 42.35 -18.41 22.89
CA VAL A 387 43.14 -17.94 21.75
C VAL A 387 44.10 -16.81 22.14
N LYS A 388 43.65 -15.82 22.93
CA LYS A 388 44.48 -14.67 23.36
C LYS A 388 45.49 -15.04 24.44
N SER A 389 45.19 -15.96 25.36
CA SER A 389 46.10 -16.37 26.45
C SER A 389 47.12 -17.46 26.08
N THR A 390 46.86 -18.28 25.05
CA THR A 390 47.80 -19.32 24.60
C THR A 390 49.16 -18.72 24.22
N GLN A 391 50.24 -19.30 24.74
CA GLN A 391 51.62 -18.89 24.47
C GLN A 391 52.04 -19.16 23.02
N ASP A 392 53.05 -18.44 22.53
CA ASP A 392 53.55 -18.61 21.16
C ASP A 392 53.98 -20.06 20.88
N ASN A 393 53.75 -20.52 19.64
CA ASN A 393 53.97 -21.88 19.15
C ASN A 393 53.28 -23.03 19.92
N SER A 394 52.38 -22.71 20.87
CA SER A 394 51.63 -23.70 21.66
C SER A 394 50.30 -24.07 21.00
N LEU A 395 49.74 -25.22 21.38
CA LEU A 395 48.42 -25.68 20.93
C LEU A 395 47.31 -24.88 21.64
N VAL A 396 46.39 -24.32 20.84
CA VAL A 396 45.16 -23.68 21.34
C VAL A 396 44.22 -24.77 21.89
N ASN A 397 43.53 -24.51 23.00
CA ASN A 397 42.53 -25.44 23.51
C ASN A 397 41.27 -25.40 22.62
N LEU A 398 40.89 -26.54 22.04
CA LEU A 398 39.80 -26.67 21.06
C LEU A 398 38.70 -27.59 21.56
N ASN A 399 37.46 -27.27 21.20
CA ASN A 399 36.31 -28.16 21.31
C ASN A 399 35.75 -28.46 19.91
N THR A 400 35.12 -29.63 19.74
CA THR A 400 34.27 -29.87 18.57
C THR A 400 32.96 -29.13 18.80
N TYR A 401 32.74 -28.06 18.03
CA TYR A 401 31.51 -27.28 18.07
C TYR A 401 30.33 -28.07 17.50
N PHE A 402 30.51 -28.69 16.33
CA PHE A 402 29.44 -29.42 15.65
C PHE A 402 30.00 -30.56 14.80
N ASP A 403 29.35 -31.73 14.83
CA ASP A 403 29.65 -32.89 13.99
C ASP A 403 28.63 -32.98 12.84
N ILE A 404 29.04 -32.50 11.66
CA ILE A 404 28.20 -32.49 10.46
C ILE A 404 27.96 -33.92 9.95
N ASN A 405 28.89 -34.86 10.15
CA ASN A 405 28.76 -36.25 9.68
C ASN A 405 27.63 -36.99 10.42
N SER A 406 27.47 -36.70 11.71
CA SER A 406 26.43 -37.27 12.57
C SER A 406 25.02 -36.72 12.31
N SER A 407 24.89 -35.60 11.58
CA SER A 407 23.62 -34.91 11.40
C SER A 407 22.59 -35.77 10.65
N SER A 408 21.53 -36.16 11.34
CA SER A 408 20.42 -36.96 10.82
C SER A 408 19.35 -36.13 10.10
N GLN A 409 19.41 -34.80 10.17
CA GLN A 409 18.44 -33.92 9.52
C GLN A 409 18.74 -33.77 8.02
N ASN A 410 17.72 -34.06 7.19
CA ASN A 410 17.61 -33.67 5.79
C ASN A 410 18.79 -33.98 4.85
N GLY A 411 19.70 -34.89 5.20
CA GLY A 411 20.85 -35.25 4.37
C GLY A 411 22.00 -34.25 4.41
N VAL A 412 22.04 -33.36 5.41
CA VAL A 412 23.14 -32.39 5.61
C VAL A 412 24.50 -33.08 5.64
N ASN A 413 24.60 -34.25 6.27
CA ASN A 413 25.81 -35.05 6.35
C ASN A 413 26.40 -35.50 4.99
N LYS A 414 25.59 -35.57 3.92
CA LYS A 414 26.05 -35.93 2.56
C LYS A 414 27.10 -34.96 2.03
N TYR A 415 27.04 -33.69 2.44
CA TYR A 415 27.90 -32.61 1.97
C TYR A 415 28.87 -32.11 3.05
N ALA A 416 29.07 -32.88 4.13
CA ALA A 416 29.85 -32.48 5.32
C ALA A 416 31.24 -31.91 5.00
N LYS A 417 31.86 -32.34 3.90
CA LYS A 417 33.19 -31.90 3.46
C LYS A 417 33.19 -30.56 2.71
N ASP A 418 32.10 -30.26 2.01
CA ASP A 418 31.99 -29.19 1.01
C ASP A 418 31.38 -27.88 1.57
N TYR A 419 30.92 -27.91 2.84
CA TYR A 419 30.45 -26.71 3.53
C TYR A 419 31.58 -25.70 3.81
N ILE A 420 31.29 -24.44 3.50
CA ILE A 420 32.06 -23.25 3.90
C ILE A 420 31.33 -22.55 5.04
N LEU A 421 32.07 -22.05 6.03
CA LEU A 421 31.55 -21.37 7.21
C LEU A 421 31.41 -19.86 7.01
N TYR A 422 30.27 -19.31 7.40
CA TYR A 422 30.01 -17.87 7.50
C TYR A 422 29.45 -17.56 8.89
N ASN A 423 30.03 -16.58 9.61
CA ASN A 423 29.48 -16.12 10.88
C ASN A 423 28.34 -15.13 10.65
N VAL A 424 27.27 -15.22 11.45
CA VAL A 424 26.27 -14.15 11.50
C VAL A 424 26.89 -12.93 12.21
N HIS A 425 27.22 -11.91 11.43
CA HIS A 425 27.93 -10.73 11.90
C HIS A 425 27.19 -10.04 13.06
N GLY A 426 27.88 -9.84 14.20
CA GLY A 426 27.30 -9.20 15.39
C GLY A 426 26.64 -10.16 16.39
N TYR A 427 26.47 -11.43 16.05
CA TYR A 427 25.84 -12.44 16.90
C TYR A 427 26.86 -13.41 17.51
N TYR A 428 26.46 -14.04 18.62
CA TYR A 428 27.31 -14.90 19.43
C TYR A 428 26.99 -16.37 19.14
N GLY A 429 28.00 -17.15 18.74
CA GLY A 429 27.88 -18.57 18.37
C GLY A 429 26.85 -18.87 17.26
N GLN A 430 26.71 -18.02 16.24
CA GLN A 430 25.73 -18.23 15.17
C GLN A 430 26.46 -18.45 13.83
N ILE A 431 26.30 -19.62 13.22
CA ILE A 431 27.01 -19.99 11.98
C ILE A 431 26.01 -20.40 10.91
N MET A 432 26.20 -19.85 9.72
CA MET A 432 25.58 -20.30 8.48
C MET A 432 26.60 -21.13 7.70
N MET A 433 26.25 -22.37 7.35
CA MET A 433 27.04 -23.20 6.46
C MET A 433 26.46 -23.15 5.04
N LEU A 434 27.32 -23.01 4.02
CA LEU A 434 26.93 -23.08 2.61
C LEU A 434 27.68 -24.18 1.87
N ASN A 435 26.93 -25.14 1.30
CA ASN A 435 27.47 -26.20 0.47
C ASN A 435 28.00 -25.63 -0.85
N SER A 436 29.32 -25.64 -1.06
CA SER A 436 29.95 -25.03 -2.23
C SER A 436 30.63 -26.07 -3.10
N TYR A 437 30.58 -25.90 -4.43
CA TYR A 437 31.48 -26.66 -5.29
C TYR A 437 32.91 -26.19 -5.03
N PHE A 438 33.71 -26.98 -4.30
CA PHE A 438 35.09 -26.64 -3.99
C PHE A 438 36.05 -27.10 -5.08
N ASN A 439 36.96 -26.21 -5.50
CA ASN A 439 38.08 -26.55 -6.39
C ASN A 439 39.33 -25.79 -5.98
N THR A 440 40.50 -26.44 -6.02
CA THR A 440 41.78 -25.76 -5.76
C THR A 440 42.22 -24.89 -6.95
N ASP A 441 41.75 -25.20 -8.15
CA ASP A 441 41.98 -24.36 -9.34
C ASP A 441 40.91 -23.25 -9.43
N PRO A 442 41.28 -21.95 -9.50
CA PRO A 442 40.31 -20.87 -9.70
C PRO A 442 39.59 -20.96 -11.05
N ASN A 443 40.11 -21.72 -12.02
CA ASN A 443 39.39 -22.08 -13.24
C ASN A 443 38.52 -23.32 -12.97
N PHE A 444 37.32 -23.11 -12.42
CA PHE A 444 36.31 -24.17 -12.32
C PHE A 444 35.84 -24.57 -13.72
N LYS A 445 35.50 -25.86 -13.87
CA LYS A 445 34.77 -26.35 -15.04
C LYS A 445 33.30 -25.98 -14.91
N ASP A 446 32.66 -25.74 -16.05
CA ASP A 446 31.20 -25.57 -16.11
C ASP A 446 30.49 -26.83 -15.60
N LYS A 447 29.34 -26.62 -14.97
CA LYS A 447 28.44 -27.66 -14.46
C LYS A 447 27.08 -27.48 -15.12
N SER A 448 26.43 -28.58 -15.47
CA SER A 448 25.04 -28.51 -15.95
C SER A 448 24.10 -28.22 -14.78
N GLU A 449 22.92 -27.68 -15.08
CA GLU A 449 21.91 -27.35 -14.07
C GLU A 449 21.49 -28.60 -13.29
N GLU A 450 21.43 -29.77 -13.95
CA GLU A 450 21.13 -31.05 -13.30
C GLU A 450 22.20 -31.44 -12.28
N GLU A 451 23.49 -31.19 -12.55
CA GLU A 451 24.57 -31.47 -11.60
C GLU A 451 24.53 -30.49 -10.42
N ILE A 452 24.16 -29.22 -10.66
CA ILE A 452 23.98 -28.20 -9.61
C ILE A 452 22.87 -28.62 -8.66
N VAL A 453 21.70 -28.99 -9.19
CA VAL A 453 20.53 -29.42 -8.42
C VAL A 453 20.78 -30.74 -7.69
N ALA A 454 21.38 -31.75 -8.34
CA ALA A 454 21.60 -33.07 -7.75
C ALA A 454 22.62 -33.07 -6.58
N ASN A 455 23.56 -32.12 -6.60
CA ASN A 455 24.53 -31.91 -5.53
C ASN A 455 24.14 -30.79 -4.56
N GLN A 456 23.02 -30.10 -4.80
CA GLN A 456 22.51 -29.01 -3.96
C GLN A 456 23.57 -27.95 -3.62
N TYR A 457 24.38 -27.54 -4.61
CA TYR A 457 25.31 -26.42 -4.42
C TYR A 457 24.48 -25.16 -4.10
N GLY A 458 24.87 -24.45 -3.03
CA GLY A 458 24.08 -23.37 -2.44
C GLY A 458 23.24 -23.76 -1.22
N LEU A 459 23.15 -25.04 -0.84
CA LEU A 459 22.38 -25.47 0.35
C LEU A 459 22.87 -24.76 1.62
N ALA A 460 21.97 -24.00 2.25
CA ALA A 460 22.21 -23.23 3.46
C ALA A 460 21.67 -23.95 4.72
N VAL A 461 22.50 -24.02 5.76
CA VAL A 461 22.19 -24.65 7.04
C VAL A 461 22.50 -23.71 8.20
N ALA A 462 21.56 -23.52 9.11
CA ALA A 462 21.72 -22.72 10.32
C ALA A 462 22.20 -23.59 11.50
N ILE A 463 23.29 -23.17 12.13
CA ILE A 463 23.81 -23.71 13.40
C ILE A 463 23.78 -22.61 14.46
N THR A 464 23.08 -22.86 15.58
CA THR A 464 22.99 -21.97 16.74
C THR A 464 23.84 -22.48 17.89
N SER A 465 24.41 -21.58 18.69
CA SER A 465 24.96 -21.89 20.02
C SER A 465 23.97 -22.73 20.83
N ASN A 466 24.43 -23.85 21.39
CA ASN A 466 23.65 -24.64 22.33
C ASN A 466 23.39 -23.81 23.60
N GLU A 467 22.15 -23.84 24.10
CA GLU A 467 21.74 -23.02 25.26
C GLU A 467 22.48 -23.37 26.57
N ASN A 468 22.97 -24.61 26.69
CA ASN A 468 23.63 -25.11 27.89
C ASN A 468 25.16 -25.02 27.81
N ASN A 469 25.74 -24.97 26.61
CA ASN A 469 27.18 -24.75 26.43
C ASN A 469 27.50 -24.08 25.08
N PRO A 470 27.94 -22.81 25.07
CA PRO A 470 28.19 -22.07 23.84
C PRO A 470 29.37 -22.53 22.99
N LEU A 471 30.20 -23.45 23.50
CA LEU A 471 31.25 -24.10 22.71
C LEU A 471 30.77 -25.36 21.98
N PHE A 472 29.45 -25.61 21.98
CA PHE A 472 28.75 -26.60 21.17
C PHE A 472 27.63 -25.90 20.37
N GLY A 473 27.35 -26.41 19.19
CA GLY A 473 26.30 -25.91 18.29
C GLY A 473 25.21 -26.94 18.05
N ASP A 474 23.98 -26.48 17.95
CA ASP A 474 22.82 -27.26 17.52
C ASP A 474 22.39 -26.85 16.12
N ILE A 475 21.93 -27.82 15.32
CA ILE A 475 21.33 -27.52 14.01
C ILE A 475 19.92 -26.95 14.19
N LYS A 476 19.72 -25.69 13.81
CA LYS A 476 18.39 -25.06 13.79
C LYS A 476 17.56 -25.53 12.59
N GLY A 477 18.23 -25.76 11.46
CA GLY A 477 17.67 -26.44 10.29
C GLY A 477 18.19 -25.91 8.96
N LEU A 478 17.48 -26.24 7.87
CA LEU A 478 17.74 -25.70 6.53
C LEU A 478 17.12 -24.30 6.37
N LEU A 479 17.70 -23.48 5.48
CA LEU A 479 17.27 -22.09 5.29
C LEU A 479 16.66 -21.81 3.90
N ASN A 480 17.26 -22.31 2.81
CA ASN A 480 16.88 -21.99 1.43
C ASN A 480 16.31 -23.21 0.65
N THR A 481 15.40 -23.96 1.26
CA THR A 481 14.73 -25.10 0.59
C THR A 481 13.25 -25.15 0.96
N ASP A 482 12.46 -25.96 0.25
CA ASP A 482 11.05 -26.19 0.62
C ASP A 482 10.87 -26.71 2.05
N LYS A 483 11.91 -27.36 2.61
CA LYS A 483 12.00 -27.89 3.97
C LYS A 483 12.68 -26.93 4.97
N ALA A 484 12.84 -25.66 4.62
CA ALA A 484 13.36 -24.68 5.55
C ALA A 484 12.44 -24.53 6.76
N PHE A 485 13.02 -24.38 7.96
CA PHE A 485 12.25 -24.19 9.19
C PHE A 485 11.66 -22.77 9.30
N ILE A 486 12.25 -21.83 8.56
CA ILE A 486 11.78 -20.47 8.31
C ILE A 486 12.24 -20.11 6.89
N LYS A 487 11.32 -19.60 6.08
CA LYS A 487 11.56 -19.21 4.67
C LYS A 487 11.70 -17.70 4.59
N SER A 488 12.50 -17.19 3.65
CA SER A 488 12.58 -15.75 3.39
C SER A 488 11.19 -15.18 3.02
N SER A 489 10.86 -13.99 3.48
CA SER A 489 9.56 -13.35 3.20
C SER A 489 9.47 -12.85 1.77
N ASP A 490 8.25 -12.85 1.24
CA ASP A 490 7.93 -12.41 -0.11
C ASP A 490 6.47 -11.93 -0.19
N PHE A 491 6.06 -11.28 -1.28
CA PHE A 491 4.69 -10.84 -1.51
C PHE A 491 4.06 -11.40 -2.80
N SER A 492 2.76 -11.65 -2.76
CA SER A 492 1.95 -11.95 -3.94
C SER A 492 0.73 -11.03 -4.02
N ILE A 493 0.02 -11.05 -5.15
CA ILE A 493 -1.28 -10.41 -5.33
C ILE A 493 -2.24 -11.49 -5.78
N ASP A 494 -3.40 -11.59 -5.14
CA ASP A 494 -4.40 -12.61 -5.50
C ASP A 494 -4.86 -12.46 -6.96
N ASP A 495 -5.01 -13.59 -7.66
CA ASP A 495 -5.55 -13.65 -9.01
C ASP A 495 -6.92 -12.96 -9.11
N SER A 496 -7.74 -13.03 -8.05
CA SER A 496 -9.04 -12.35 -7.99
C SER A 496 -8.92 -10.83 -8.12
N ILE A 497 -7.82 -10.24 -7.64
CA ILE A 497 -7.53 -8.81 -7.75
C ILE A 497 -6.97 -8.51 -9.14
N LEU A 498 -5.97 -9.26 -9.60
CA LEU A 498 -5.36 -9.11 -10.94
C LEU A 498 -6.38 -9.27 -12.09
N ASN A 499 -7.42 -10.07 -11.88
CA ASN A 499 -8.50 -10.28 -12.85
C ASN A 499 -9.51 -9.12 -12.92
N ASN A 500 -9.63 -8.30 -11.86
CA ASN A 500 -10.74 -7.35 -11.67
C ASN A 500 -10.32 -5.87 -11.58
N LYS A 501 -9.08 -5.57 -11.18
CA LYS A 501 -8.50 -4.22 -11.09
C LYS A 501 -7.60 -3.89 -12.28
N LEU A 502 -7.48 -2.61 -12.59
CA LEU A 502 -6.42 -2.05 -13.44
C LEU A 502 -5.10 -1.92 -12.66
N PRO A 503 -3.93 -1.89 -13.33
CA PRO A 503 -2.63 -1.63 -12.69
C PRO A 503 -2.60 -0.35 -11.86
N SER A 504 -3.29 0.70 -12.30
CA SER A 504 -3.41 1.95 -11.55
C SER A 504 -4.21 1.83 -10.24
N GLU A 505 -5.13 0.86 -10.15
CA GLU A 505 -6.02 0.58 -9.00
C GLU A 505 -5.40 -0.37 -7.97
N ILE A 506 -4.30 -1.06 -8.31
CA ILE A 506 -3.57 -1.92 -7.37
C ILE A 506 -2.90 -1.04 -6.29
N SER A 507 -3.19 -1.33 -5.04
CA SER A 507 -2.72 -0.60 -3.87
C SER A 507 -1.84 -1.49 -2.97
N ARG A 508 -1.19 -0.91 -1.97
CA ARG A 508 -0.43 -1.62 -0.92
C ARG A 508 -1.25 -2.70 -0.22
N GLN A 509 -2.55 -2.48 -0.06
CA GLN A 509 -3.47 -3.39 0.64
C GLN A 509 -3.89 -4.59 -0.21
N ASP A 510 -3.59 -4.60 -1.51
CA ASP A 510 -3.82 -5.75 -2.40
C ASP A 510 -2.67 -6.79 -2.35
N LEU A 511 -1.62 -6.52 -1.58
CA LEU A 511 -0.45 -7.39 -1.44
C LEU A 511 -0.58 -8.28 -0.20
N THR A 512 -0.41 -9.58 -0.41
CA THR A 512 -0.28 -10.58 0.66
C THR A 512 1.19 -10.86 0.91
N ILE A 513 1.70 -10.47 2.09
CA ILE A 513 3.08 -10.81 2.51
C ILE A 513 3.09 -12.19 3.17
N THR A 514 4.15 -12.96 2.91
CA THR A 514 4.33 -14.35 3.34
C THR A 514 5.42 -14.50 4.41
N ASN A 515 5.43 -15.67 5.07
CA ASN A 515 6.46 -16.10 6.02
C ASN A 515 6.74 -15.09 7.16
N ASP A 516 5.66 -14.54 7.74
CA ASP A 516 5.67 -13.56 8.85
C ASP A 516 6.45 -12.26 8.58
N GLY A 517 6.65 -11.92 7.30
CA GLY A 517 7.18 -10.64 6.88
C GLY A 517 6.17 -9.51 7.03
N PHE A 518 6.66 -8.27 7.13
CA PHE A 518 5.83 -7.07 7.19
C PHE A 518 6.45 -5.93 6.38
N PHE A 519 5.62 -5.01 5.88
CA PHE A 519 6.14 -3.82 5.18
C PHE A 519 7.07 -3.03 6.11
N THR A 520 8.21 -2.61 5.57
CA THR A 520 9.28 -2.05 6.40
C THR A 520 8.82 -0.85 7.23
N GLN A 521 9.27 -0.78 8.47
CA GLN A 521 9.04 0.38 9.34
C GLN A 521 10.23 1.33 9.36
N ASN A 522 11.25 1.09 8.53
CA ASN A 522 12.45 1.91 8.47
C ASN A 522 12.16 3.34 7.96
N THR A 523 12.33 4.32 8.85
CA THR A 523 12.13 5.75 8.55
C THR A 523 13.40 6.48 8.07
N GLU A 524 14.50 5.76 7.82
CA GLU A 524 15.74 6.32 7.27
C GLU A 524 15.46 7.07 5.96
N LYS A 525 16.08 8.23 5.80
CA LYS A 525 15.93 9.09 4.62
C LYS A 525 17.25 9.23 3.89
N ASN A 526 17.17 9.31 2.56
CA ASN A 526 18.32 9.68 1.75
C ASN A 526 18.64 11.19 1.90
N ASN A 527 19.76 11.62 1.29
CA ASN A 527 20.20 13.02 1.31
C ASN A 527 19.18 14.02 0.71
N ASN A 528 18.18 13.54 -0.04
CA ASN A 528 17.13 14.34 -0.65
C ASN A 528 15.85 14.40 0.23
N GLY A 529 15.87 13.79 1.42
CA GLY A 529 14.76 13.83 2.38
C GLY A 529 13.62 12.83 2.11
N THR A 530 13.72 11.99 1.08
CA THR A 530 12.76 10.89 0.83
C THR A 530 13.16 9.64 1.60
N LEU A 531 12.20 8.78 1.94
CA LEU A 531 12.49 7.49 2.56
C LEU A 531 13.47 6.68 1.69
N LYS A 532 14.48 6.08 2.34
CA LYS A 532 15.47 5.19 1.71
C LYS A 532 14.82 3.86 1.33
N TYR A 533 13.88 3.38 2.14
CA TYR A 533 13.11 2.16 1.95
C TYR A 533 11.59 2.44 1.96
N PRO A 534 11.01 2.93 0.85
CA PRO A 534 9.56 3.08 0.74
C PRO A 534 8.89 1.70 0.78
N GLN A 535 7.83 1.55 1.59
CA GLN A 535 7.13 0.27 1.78
C GLN A 535 6.67 -0.38 0.47
N PHE A 536 6.15 0.44 -0.44
CA PHE A 536 5.52 0.04 -1.69
C PHE A 536 5.78 1.11 -2.76
N VAL A 537 6.20 0.68 -3.95
CA VAL A 537 6.42 1.53 -5.12
C VAL A 537 5.92 0.81 -6.37
N LYS A 538 5.19 1.52 -7.23
CA LYS A 538 4.85 1.06 -8.58
C LYS A 538 5.81 1.69 -9.59
N GLU A 539 6.71 0.88 -10.15
CA GLU A 539 7.72 1.34 -11.12
C GLU A 539 7.17 1.41 -12.54
N VAL A 540 6.25 0.51 -12.88
CA VAL A 540 5.58 0.46 -14.19
C VAL A 540 4.08 0.28 -13.95
N ILE A 541 3.28 1.13 -14.57
CA ILE A 541 1.81 1.10 -14.54
C ILE A 541 1.34 1.29 -15.99
N ASN A 542 0.67 0.29 -16.58
CA ASN A 542 0.04 0.47 -17.89
C ASN A 542 -1.34 -0.19 -18.01
N ASP A 543 -2.36 0.63 -17.91
CA ASP A 543 -3.77 0.23 -17.88
C ASP A 543 -4.34 -0.25 -19.23
N ASP A 544 -3.64 -0.11 -20.36
CA ASP A 544 -4.04 -0.74 -21.63
C ASP A 544 -3.44 -2.14 -21.85
N GLY A 545 -2.43 -2.50 -21.05
CA GLY A 545 -1.71 -3.77 -21.13
C GLY A 545 -0.19 -3.62 -21.21
N LYS A 546 0.47 -4.74 -21.48
CA LYS A 546 1.94 -4.87 -21.50
C LYS A 546 2.57 -4.13 -22.70
N LYS A 547 3.67 -3.40 -22.50
CA LYS A 547 4.44 -2.80 -23.61
C LYS A 547 5.47 -3.78 -24.17
N ASN A 548 5.95 -3.51 -25.39
CA ASN A 548 7.00 -4.30 -26.02
C ASN A 548 8.30 -4.19 -25.21
N GLY A 549 8.84 -5.34 -24.76
CA GLY A 549 10.06 -5.44 -23.95
C GLY A 549 9.81 -5.70 -22.46
N ASP A 550 8.64 -5.36 -21.93
CA ASP A 550 8.29 -5.60 -20.52
C ASP A 550 8.09 -7.10 -20.23
N GLN A 551 8.02 -7.47 -18.95
CA GLN A 551 7.55 -8.81 -18.55
C GLN A 551 6.05 -8.83 -18.23
N GLY A 552 5.50 -7.76 -17.65
CA GLY A 552 4.07 -7.59 -17.37
C GLY A 552 3.52 -6.20 -17.75
N ASN A 553 2.37 -5.80 -17.19
CA ASN A 553 1.82 -4.44 -17.30
C ASN A 553 1.85 -3.66 -15.98
N LEU A 554 2.31 -4.30 -14.90
CA LEU A 554 2.52 -3.73 -13.59
C LEU A 554 3.86 -4.23 -13.04
N ARG A 555 4.73 -3.33 -12.58
CA ARG A 555 5.96 -3.68 -11.84
C ARG A 555 5.89 -3.03 -10.46
N ILE A 556 5.96 -3.85 -9.42
CA ILE A 556 5.88 -3.42 -8.02
C ILE A 556 7.18 -3.77 -7.32
N THR A 557 7.69 -2.82 -6.55
CA THR A 557 8.77 -3.01 -5.58
C THR A 557 8.20 -2.84 -4.17
N ALA A 558 8.39 -3.86 -3.33
CA ALA A 558 8.05 -3.84 -1.92
C ALA A 558 9.32 -3.96 -1.07
N ASN A 559 9.38 -3.24 0.05
CA ASN A 559 10.45 -3.40 1.05
C ASN A 559 9.86 -4.10 2.28
N ILE A 560 10.32 -5.31 2.56
CA ILE A 560 9.76 -6.21 3.57
C ILE A 560 10.80 -6.46 4.67
N ASP A 561 10.43 -6.15 5.90
CA ASP A 561 11.14 -6.52 7.10
C ASP A 561 10.76 -7.97 7.48
N GLN A 562 11.74 -8.77 7.92
CA GLN A 562 11.52 -10.10 8.47
C GLN A 562 12.47 -10.35 9.65
N ILE A 563 11.99 -11.00 10.71
CA ILE A 563 12.80 -11.33 11.89
C ILE A 563 13.78 -12.46 11.54
N PRO A 564 15.10 -12.25 11.63
CA PRO A 564 16.09 -13.27 11.28
C PRO A 564 16.08 -14.46 12.25
N TRP A 565 16.37 -15.66 11.74
CA TRP A 565 16.30 -16.91 12.51
C TRP A 565 17.20 -16.98 13.75
N PHE A 566 18.26 -16.19 13.83
CA PHE A 566 19.21 -16.15 14.96
C PHE A 566 18.78 -15.18 16.08
N VAL A 567 17.69 -14.43 15.91
CA VAL A 567 17.20 -13.48 16.90
C VAL A 567 16.17 -14.16 17.81
N ASN A 568 16.55 -14.41 19.07
CA ASN A 568 15.67 -15.08 20.05
C ASN A 568 14.68 -14.12 20.77
N ASN A 569 14.81 -12.80 20.57
CA ASN A 569 14.02 -11.78 21.28
C ASN A 569 12.87 -11.16 20.44
N ASN A 570 12.66 -11.62 19.20
CA ASN A 570 11.67 -11.06 18.25
C ASN A 570 11.81 -9.54 17.94
N VAL A 571 12.96 -8.93 18.24
CA VAL A 571 13.26 -7.53 17.91
C VAL A 571 14.12 -7.48 16.65
N MET A 572 13.64 -6.84 15.59
CA MET A 572 14.42 -6.71 14.36
C MET A 572 15.72 -5.92 14.61
N PRO A 573 16.89 -6.40 14.18
CA PRO A 573 18.16 -5.68 14.33
C PRO A 573 18.18 -4.42 13.48
N SER A 574 18.57 -3.28 14.07
CA SER A 574 18.55 -1.98 13.40
C SER A 574 19.57 -1.82 12.26
N ASP A 575 20.50 -2.75 12.10
CA ASP A 575 21.53 -2.75 11.06
C ASP A 575 21.30 -3.80 9.95
N ILE A 576 20.12 -4.43 9.93
CA ILE A 576 19.65 -5.26 8.82
C ILE A 576 18.66 -4.45 7.98
N ALA A 577 19.03 -4.17 6.73
CA ALA A 577 18.14 -3.54 5.76
C ALA A 577 17.00 -4.49 5.35
N PRO A 578 15.81 -3.95 4.99
CA PRO A 578 14.70 -4.76 4.47
C PRO A 578 15.08 -5.55 3.22
N LEU A 579 14.31 -6.61 2.96
CA LEU A 579 14.30 -7.32 1.69
C LEU A 579 13.59 -6.44 0.65
N THR A 580 14.34 -5.86 -0.29
CA THR A 580 13.79 -5.17 -1.46
C THR A 580 13.43 -6.21 -2.52
N ILE A 581 12.14 -6.42 -2.75
CA ILE A 581 11.64 -7.42 -3.70
C ILE A 581 10.87 -6.71 -4.80
N THR A 582 11.20 -7.02 -6.06
CA THR A 582 10.55 -6.43 -7.24
C THR A 582 9.94 -7.51 -8.12
N LYS A 583 8.62 -7.45 -8.34
CA LYS A 583 7.87 -8.42 -9.14
C LYS A 583 7.10 -7.76 -10.28
N TRP A 584 6.92 -8.54 -11.35
CA TRP A 584 6.05 -8.21 -12.48
C TRP A 584 4.72 -8.94 -12.37
N PHE A 585 3.63 -8.21 -12.63
CA PHE A 585 2.27 -8.74 -12.67
C PHE A 585 1.60 -8.40 -14.00
N ASN A 586 0.57 -9.19 -14.33
CA ASN A 586 -0.31 -8.96 -15.48
C ASN A 586 -1.75 -8.89 -15.00
N THR A 587 -2.39 -7.72 -15.09
CA THR A 587 -3.83 -7.60 -14.90
C THR A 587 -4.57 -8.02 -16.18
N LYS A 588 -5.83 -8.47 -16.06
CA LYS A 588 -6.67 -8.79 -17.23
C LYS A 588 -7.50 -7.63 -17.76
N GLN A 589 -7.82 -6.67 -16.89
CA GLN A 589 -8.65 -5.52 -17.24
C GLN A 589 -7.84 -4.51 -18.06
N LYS A 590 -8.51 -3.87 -19.02
CA LYS A 590 -8.00 -2.70 -19.72
C LYS A 590 -8.88 -1.49 -19.49
N ILE A 591 -8.29 -0.30 -19.46
CA ILE A 591 -9.05 0.94 -19.31
C ILE A 591 -9.96 1.21 -20.52
N SER A 592 -9.59 0.73 -21.72
CA SER A 592 -10.48 0.68 -22.91
C SER A 592 -11.82 0.00 -22.66
N ASP A 593 -11.83 -1.02 -21.80
CA ASP A 593 -13.00 -1.88 -21.57
C ASP A 593 -13.92 -1.31 -20.47
N ARG A 594 -13.51 -0.19 -19.85
CA ARG A 594 -14.25 0.55 -18.82
C ARG A 594 -14.92 1.82 -19.35
N VAL A 595 -14.82 2.07 -20.65
CA VAL A 595 -15.35 3.25 -21.34
C VAL A 595 -16.73 2.98 -21.95
N ASN A 596 -17.65 3.93 -21.80
CA ASN A 596 -18.94 3.92 -22.49
C ASN A 596 -19.21 5.26 -23.18
N TRP A 597 -19.86 5.19 -24.35
CA TRP A 597 -20.19 6.35 -25.19
C TRP A 597 -21.70 6.44 -25.44
N LYS A 598 -22.30 7.60 -25.18
CA LYS A 598 -23.73 7.92 -25.32
C LYS A 598 -24.22 7.80 -26.77
N ASP A 599 -25.48 7.40 -26.97
CA ASP A 599 -26.13 7.39 -28.30
C ASP A 599 -26.44 8.83 -28.75
N VAL A 600 -26.12 9.12 -30.02
CA VAL A 600 -26.36 10.39 -30.71
C VAL A 600 -27.85 10.72 -30.86
N ASN A 601 -28.72 9.71 -30.89
CA ASN A 601 -30.17 9.90 -30.98
C ASN A 601 -30.79 10.53 -29.72
N LEU A 602 -30.03 10.59 -28.61
CA LEU A 602 -30.46 11.22 -27.35
C LEU A 602 -30.21 12.74 -27.31
N ASP A 603 -29.71 13.35 -28.39
CA ASP A 603 -29.51 14.80 -28.50
C ASP A 603 -29.91 15.28 -29.91
N TYR A 604 -31.12 15.84 -30.04
CA TYR A 604 -31.67 16.28 -31.33
C TYR A 604 -30.77 17.31 -32.03
N ASP A 605 -30.22 18.27 -31.28
CA ASP A 605 -29.46 19.38 -31.83
C ASP A 605 -28.09 18.91 -32.31
N PHE A 606 -27.39 18.11 -31.52
CA PHE A 606 -26.12 17.52 -31.94
C PHE A 606 -26.33 16.60 -33.16
N LYS A 607 -27.40 15.80 -33.18
CA LYS A 607 -27.79 14.95 -34.33
C LYS A 607 -28.13 15.75 -35.60
N ASN A 608 -28.77 16.91 -35.48
CA ASN A 608 -29.24 17.70 -36.64
C ASN A 608 -28.32 18.84 -37.06
N THR A 609 -27.17 18.98 -36.39
CA THR A 609 -26.12 19.96 -36.74
C THR A 609 -25.24 19.39 -37.87
N LEU A 610 -24.76 20.24 -38.77
CA LEU A 610 -23.73 19.82 -39.74
C LEU A 610 -22.39 19.69 -39.02
N PRO A 611 -21.57 18.64 -39.26
CA PRO A 611 -20.25 18.48 -38.63
C PRO A 611 -19.37 19.74 -38.61
N SER A 612 -19.36 20.54 -39.68
CA SER A 612 -18.62 21.81 -39.78
C SER A 612 -19.07 22.86 -38.76
N LYS A 613 -20.35 22.83 -38.34
CA LYS A 613 -21.02 23.81 -37.46
C LYS A 613 -21.02 23.42 -35.98
N VAL A 614 -20.66 22.18 -35.63
CA VAL A 614 -20.57 21.73 -34.22
C VAL A 614 -19.44 22.46 -33.47
N THR A 615 -19.70 22.92 -32.25
CA THR A 615 -18.68 23.52 -31.37
C THR A 615 -18.23 22.55 -30.26
N VAL A 616 -17.10 22.84 -29.59
CA VAL A 616 -16.65 22.03 -28.44
C VAL A 616 -17.65 22.14 -27.28
N ASP A 617 -18.34 23.27 -27.11
CA ASP A 617 -19.35 23.42 -26.06
C ASP A 617 -20.66 22.68 -26.39
N ASP A 618 -21.00 22.51 -27.68
CA ASP A 618 -22.05 21.56 -28.09
C ASP A 618 -21.69 20.12 -27.70
N VAL A 619 -20.41 19.72 -27.78
CA VAL A 619 -19.92 18.41 -27.32
C VAL A 619 -19.98 18.28 -25.79
N LYS A 620 -19.56 19.32 -25.05
CA LYS A 620 -19.67 19.32 -23.57
C LYS A 620 -21.13 19.22 -23.11
N ARG A 621 -22.07 19.90 -23.78
CA ARG A 621 -23.51 19.80 -23.50
C ARG A 621 -24.05 18.40 -23.75
N PHE A 622 -23.64 17.77 -24.85
CA PHE A 622 -24.01 16.38 -25.15
C PHE A 622 -23.43 15.40 -24.11
N SER A 623 -22.23 15.70 -23.58
CA SER A 623 -21.44 14.92 -22.62
C SER A 623 -21.38 13.43 -22.99
N PRO A 624 -20.71 13.07 -24.11
CA PRO A 624 -20.85 11.76 -24.71
C PRO A 624 -20.05 10.64 -24.04
N PHE A 625 -19.07 10.94 -23.20
CA PHE A 625 -18.15 9.95 -22.63
C PHE A 625 -18.45 9.66 -21.16
N SER A 626 -18.14 8.45 -20.72
CA SER A 626 -18.15 8.04 -19.31
C SER A 626 -17.16 6.90 -19.09
N ILE A 627 -16.58 6.84 -17.89
CA ILE A 627 -15.59 5.82 -17.50
C ILE A 627 -15.74 5.43 -16.03
N ASN A 628 -15.51 4.15 -15.73
CA ASN A 628 -15.57 3.61 -14.36
C ASN A 628 -14.20 3.06 -13.92
N ILE A 629 -13.41 3.88 -13.24
CA ILE A 629 -12.15 3.51 -12.58
C ILE A 629 -12.01 4.15 -11.20
N THR A 630 -11.18 3.57 -10.35
CA THR A 630 -10.79 4.11 -9.04
C THR A 630 -9.45 4.85 -9.14
N SER A 631 -9.43 6.15 -8.88
CA SER A 631 -8.21 6.97 -8.93
C SER A 631 -8.15 7.95 -7.75
N GLN A 632 -6.97 8.53 -7.50
CA GLN A 632 -6.84 9.53 -6.44
C GLN A 632 -7.54 10.83 -6.85
N LYS A 633 -8.42 11.32 -5.96
CA LYS A 633 -8.98 12.67 -6.05
C LYS A 633 -8.01 13.64 -5.38
N THR A 634 -7.35 14.48 -6.17
CA THR A 634 -6.33 15.43 -5.68
C THR A 634 -6.20 16.63 -6.60
N THR A 635 -5.50 17.66 -6.14
CA THR A 635 -5.20 18.89 -6.90
C THR A 635 -3.69 19.05 -7.03
N ILE A 636 -3.18 19.07 -8.26
CA ILE A 636 -1.75 19.27 -8.55
C ILE A 636 -1.62 20.57 -9.34
N GLY A 637 -0.88 21.54 -8.80
CA GLY A 637 -0.69 22.85 -9.45
C GLY A 637 -1.99 23.64 -9.70
N GLY A 638 -3.01 23.45 -8.86
CA GLY A 638 -4.33 24.08 -9.02
C GLY A 638 -5.28 23.36 -10.00
N VAL A 639 -4.86 22.25 -10.62
CA VAL A 639 -5.72 21.41 -11.47
C VAL A 639 -6.20 20.19 -10.69
N SER A 640 -7.52 20.00 -10.62
CA SER A 640 -8.13 18.84 -10.01
C SER A 640 -8.10 17.61 -10.93
N TYR A 641 -7.89 16.43 -10.34
CA TYR A 641 -7.89 15.13 -11.02
C TYR A 641 -8.91 14.18 -10.35
N PRO A 642 -9.54 13.25 -11.11
CA PRO A 642 -9.41 13.07 -12.56
C PRO A 642 -10.02 14.22 -13.39
N LYS A 643 -9.59 14.35 -14.66
CA LYS A 643 -9.95 15.44 -15.58
C LYS A 643 -10.28 14.90 -16.97
N GLU A 644 -11.35 15.43 -17.57
CA GLU A 644 -11.78 15.16 -18.95
C GLU A 644 -11.58 16.39 -19.86
N GLU A 645 -11.03 16.20 -21.06
CA GLU A 645 -10.94 17.24 -22.10
C GLU A 645 -11.42 16.72 -23.47
N TYR A 646 -12.42 17.37 -24.06
CA TYR A 646 -12.97 17.04 -25.38
C TYR A 646 -12.33 17.86 -26.52
N LYS A 647 -12.04 17.20 -27.64
CA LYS A 647 -11.52 17.79 -28.89
C LYS A 647 -12.31 17.22 -30.08
N ILE A 648 -12.65 18.06 -31.06
CA ILE A 648 -13.25 17.62 -32.33
C ILE A 648 -12.11 17.51 -33.35
N THR A 649 -11.81 16.30 -33.81
CA THR A 649 -10.65 16.01 -34.67
C THR A 649 -10.99 15.90 -36.14
N GLU A 650 -12.24 15.61 -36.49
CA GLU A 650 -12.69 15.48 -37.88
C GLU A 650 -14.14 15.94 -38.04
N ARG A 651 -14.44 16.56 -39.18
CA ARG A 651 -15.77 17.09 -39.55
C ARG A 651 -15.95 16.88 -41.06
N LYS A 652 -16.98 16.14 -41.49
CA LYS A 652 -17.31 15.92 -42.91
C LYS A 652 -18.81 16.10 -43.16
N ASP A 653 -19.19 17.23 -43.75
CA ASP A 653 -20.59 17.53 -43.98
C ASP A 653 -21.23 16.60 -45.03
N GLU A 654 -20.46 16.08 -45.99
CA GLU A 654 -20.95 15.21 -47.06
C GLU A 654 -21.41 13.83 -46.56
N THR A 655 -20.70 13.28 -45.56
CA THR A 655 -20.98 11.97 -44.96
C THR A 655 -21.73 12.04 -43.64
N GLY A 656 -21.70 13.20 -42.96
CA GLY A 656 -22.29 13.38 -41.63
C GLY A 656 -21.35 12.92 -40.51
N GLU A 657 -20.10 12.59 -40.82
CA GLU A 657 -19.14 12.08 -39.84
C GLU A 657 -18.57 13.23 -39.01
N ILE A 658 -18.64 13.10 -37.69
CA ILE A 658 -17.89 13.91 -36.74
C ILE A 658 -17.09 12.99 -35.82
N LYS A 659 -15.77 13.25 -35.72
CA LYS A 659 -14.88 12.49 -34.82
C LYS A 659 -14.60 13.29 -33.57
N ILE A 660 -14.97 12.73 -32.42
CA ILE A 660 -14.70 13.29 -31.10
C ILE A 660 -13.60 12.46 -30.45
N THR A 661 -12.62 13.19 -29.91
CA THR A 661 -11.52 12.66 -29.11
C THR A 661 -11.68 13.21 -27.69
N MET A 662 -11.54 12.37 -26.68
CA MET A 662 -11.57 12.76 -25.27
C MET A 662 -10.26 12.31 -24.60
N GLU A 663 -9.61 13.21 -23.87
CA GLU A 663 -8.39 12.96 -23.11
C GLU A 663 -8.72 12.91 -21.61
N TYR A 664 -8.57 11.74 -21.01
CA TYR A 664 -8.79 11.48 -19.58
C TYR A 664 -7.46 11.44 -18.83
N SER A 665 -7.29 12.35 -17.88
CA SER A 665 -6.08 12.45 -17.05
C SER A 665 -6.40 12.08 -15.60
N TYR A 666 -5.61 11.21 -14.98
CA TYR A 666 -5.84 10.71 -13.61
C TYR A 666 -4.54 10.33 -12.90
N LEU A 667 -4.59 10.26 -11.56
CA LEU A 667 -3.47 9.81 -10.72
C LEU A 667 -3.78 8.40 -10.17
N PRO A 668 -2.93 7.38 -10.44
CA PRO A 668 -3.05 6.04 -9.87
C PRO A 668 -3.09 6.02 -8.33
N ILE A 669 -3.72 5.02 -7.71
CA ILE A 669 -3.73 4.83 -6.24
C ILE A 669 -2.31 4.54 -5.74
N ASP A 670 -1.97 4.97 -4.52
CA ASP A 670 -0.65 4.74 -3.88
C ASP A 670 0.55 5.19 -4.72
N VAL A 671 0.40 6.32 -5.41
CA VAL A 671 1.47 7.03 -6.14
C VAL A 671 1.52 8.48 -5.67
N GLU A 672 2.72 9.06 -5.59
CA GLU A 672 2.91 10.43 -5.09
C GLU A 672 2.22 11.46 -6.01
N ALA A 673 1.56 12.47 -5.43
CA ALA A 673 0.79 13.49 -6.15
C ALA A 673 1.68 14.52 -6.86
N LYS A 674 2.35 14.09 -7.94
CA LYS A 674 3.23 14.88 -8.80
C LYS A 674 2.78 14.83 -10.25
N SER A 675 3.06 15.89 -11.02
CA SER A 675 2.64 16.01 -12.41
C SER A 675 3.18 14.91 -13.33
N GLU A 676 4.37 14.39 -13.02
CA GLU A 676 5.03 13.29 -13.75
C GLU A 676 4.33 11.93 -13.58
N ASN A 677 3.53 11.77 -12.52
CA ASN A 677 2.81 10.53 -12.20
C ASN A 677 1.37 10.50 -12.77
N ILE A 678 0.93 11.57 -13.43
CA ILE A 678 -0.39 11.65 -14.05
C ILE A 678 -0.41 10.77 -15.30
N LEU A 679 -1.25 9.74 -15.29
CA LEU A 679 -1.54 8.96 -16.48
C LEU A 679 -2.56 9.70 -17.35
N LYS A 680 -2.36 9.63 -18.67
CA LYS A 680 -3.22 10.22 -19.69
C LYS A 680 -3.67 9.15 -20.65
N GLN A 681 -4.96 9.12 -20.94
CA GLN A 681 -5.55 8.19 -21.89
C GLN A 681 -6.49 8.89 -22.86
N THR A 682 -6.42 8.50 -24.13
CA THR A 682 -7.13 9.18 -25.22
C THR A 682 -8.06 8.20 -25.91
N PHE A 683 -9.35 8.53 -25.89
CA PHE A 683 -10.41 7.71 -26.48
C PHE A 683 -11.07 8.45 -27.63
N GLU A 684 -11.38 7.75 -28.71
CA GLU A 684 -11.97 8.34 -29.92
C GLU A 684 -13.26 7.63 -30.31
N LYS A 685 -14.24 8.41 -30.78
CA LYS A 685 -15.52 7.92 -31.29
C LYS A 685 -15.94 8.77 -32.48
N THR A 686 -16.25 8.10 -33.60
CA THR A 686 -16.95 8.74 -34.72
C THR A 686 -18.45 8.62 -34.50
N PHE A 687 -19.15 9.74 -34.62
CA PHE A 687 -20.60 9.83 -34.63
C PHE A 687 -21.07 10.18 -36.04
N ASN A 688 -22.23 9.66 -36.42
CA ASN A 688 -22.91 10.03 -37.65
C ASN A 688 -24.09 10.94 -37.28
N ILE A 689 -24.02 12.18 -37.76
CA ILE A 689 -25.03 13.23 -37.60
C ILE A 689 -25.52 13.67 -39.00
N PHE A 690 -26.33 14.73 -39.07
CA PHE A 690 -26.94 15.21 -40.31
C PHE A 690 -25.89 15.58 -41.37
N LYS A 691 -26.12 15.16 -42.62
CA LYS A 691 -25.22 15.40 -43.77
C LYS A 691 -25.85 16.26 -44.86
N THR A 692 -25.03 16.88 -45.70
CA THR A 692 -25.46 17.78 -46.79
C THR A 692 -26.42 17.13 -47.79
N SER A 693 -26.36 15.80 -47.93
CA SER A 693 -27.23 15.02 -48.84
C SER A 693 -28.55 14.56 -48.21
N ASP A 694 -28.76 14.75 -46.90
CA ASP A 694 -30.03 14.43 -46.25
C ASP A 694 -31.11 15.46 -46.61
N GLU A 695 -32.37 15.02 -46.66
CA GLU A 695 -33.50 15.91 -46.87
C GLU A 695 -33.66 16.87 -45.67
N LYS A 696 -33.50 18.17 -45.93
CA LYS A 696 -33.74 19.23 -44.95
C LYS A 696 -35.25 19.46 -44.82
N LYS A 697 -35.86 19.08 -43.70
CA LYS A 697 -37.31 19.23 -43.45
C LYS A 697 -37.56 19.86 -42.08
N PHE A 698 -38.34 20.95 -42.04
CA PHE A 698 -38.79 21.56 -40.79
C PHE A 698 -40.32 21.50 -40.72
N ASN A 699 -40.84 20.71 -39.78
CA ASN A 699 -42.28 20.54 -39.61
C ASN A 699 -42.73 21.16 -38.29
N PHE A 700 -43.58 22.16 -38.38
CA PHE A 700 -44.46 22.50 -37.26
C PHE A 700 -45.42 21.33 -36.99
N VAL A 701 -45.76 21.13 -35.72
CA VAL A 701 -46.72 20.13 -35.27
C VAL A 701 -48.12 20.47 -35.83
N GLY A 702 -48.74 19.53 -36.54
CA GLY A 702 -50.04 19.72 -37.21
C GLY A 702 -50.18 18.94 -38.52
N ASN A 703 -51.20 19.29 -39.31
CA ASN A 703 -51.60 18.60 -40.55
C ASN A 703 -51.07 19.31 -41.83
N GLY A 704 -50.04 20.16 -41.69
CA GLY A 704 -49.33 20.79 -42.81
C GLY A 704 -50.00 22.02 -43.45
N GLN A 705 -51.17 22.49 -42.97
CA GLN A 705 -51.78 23.75 -43.45
C GLN A 705 -51.06 24.97 -42.87
N THR A 706 -51.26 26.15 -43.48
CA THR A 706 -50.70 27.43 -43.00
C THR A 706 -51.40 27.97 -41.75
N GLU A 707 -52.68 27.64 -41.57
CA GLU A 707 -53.49 27.98 -40.39
C GLU A 707 -54.27 26.74 -39.93
N GLU A 708 -54.20 26.39 -38.64
CA GLU A 708 -54.89 25.21 -38.08
C GLU A 708 -55.46 25.47 -36.68
N ASN A 709 -56.57 24.81 -36.36
CA ASN A 709 -57.16 24.86 -35.02
C ASN A 709 -56.50 23.79 -34.13
N ILE A 710 -55.92 24.18 -33.00
CA ILE A 710 -55.18 23.26 -32.13
C ILE A 710 -56.03 22.14 -31.54
N ASN A 711 -57.35 22.34 -31.42
CA ASN A 711 -58.28 21.30 -30.95
C ASN A 711 -58.34 20.08 -31.89
N SER A 712 -57.91 20.21 -33.15
CA SER A 712 -57.81 19.10 -34.12
C SER A 712 -56.39 18.52 -34.26
N ILE A 713 -55.43 18.97 -33.45
CA ILE A 713 -54.03 18.52 -33.45
C ILE A 713 -53.74 17.83 -32.11
N PRO A 714 -53.67 16.49 -32.03
CA PRO A 714 -53.56 15.77 -30.76
C PRO A 714 -52.42 16.24 -29.83
N GLN A 715 -51.27 16.60 -30.41
CA GLN A 715 -50.08 17.06 -29.68
C GLN A 715 -50.16 18.51 -29.17
N LEU A 716 -51.13 19.31 -29.65
CA LEU A 716 -51.33 20.71 -29.25
C LEU A 716 -52.70 20.97 -28.63
N LYS A 717 -53.57 19.96 -28.58
CA LYS A 717 -54.92 20.03 -28.00
C LYS A 717 -54.89 20.40 -26.51
N GLU A 718 -53.84 20.00 -25.79
CA GLU A 718 -53.60 20.43 -24.41
C GLU A 718 -53.43 21.95 -24.26
N LEU A 719 -53.13 22.71 -25.33
CA LEU A 719 -52.95 24.18 -25.27
C LEU A 719 -54.27 24.96 -25.36
N SER A 720 -55.36 24.35 -25.84
CA SER A 720 -56.72 24.93 -25.72
C SER A 720 -57.39 24.52 -24.42
N GLU A 721 -56.91 23.42 -23.82
CA GLU A 721 -57.32 22.92 -22.50
C GLU A 721 -56.50 23.59 -21.39
N SER A 722 -55.28 24.05 -21.68
CA SER A 722 -54.50 24.89 -20.78
C SER A 722 -55.06 26.31 -20.75
N ASN A 723 -55.18 26.86 -19.55
CA ASN A 723 -55.82 28.16 -19.33
C ASN A 723 -54.85 29.33 -19.59
N LEU A 724 -53.86 29.10 -20.45
CA LEU A 724 -52.89 30.07 -20.90
C LEU A 724 -53.45 30.86 -22.09
N LEU A 725 -53.29 32.17 -22.06
CA LEU A 725 -53.55 33.01 -23.23
C LEU A 725 -52.45 32.85 -24.28
N PRO A 726 -52.72 33.10 -25.57
CA PRO A 726 -51.70 33.12 -26.61
C PRO A 726 -50.43 33.91 -26.24
N SER A 727 -50.56 35.04 -25.51
CA SER A 727 -49.44 35.88 -25.10
C SER A 727 -48.46 35.28 -24.10
N SER A 728 -48.80 34.16 -23.43
CA SER A 728 -47.86 33.46 -22.56
C SER A 728 -46.75 32.73 -23.32
N ILE A 729 -46.89 32.56 -24.64
CA ILE A 729 -45.92 31.84 -25.47
C ILE A 729 -44.93 32.85 -26.06
N SER A 730 -43.78 32.97 -25.40
CA SER A 730 -42.72 33.91 -25.76
C SER A 730 -41.76 33.33 -26.82
N SER A 731 -41.16 34.22 -27.63
CA SER A 731 -40.03 33.88 -28.50
C SER A 731 -38.70 33.72 -27.76
N GLU A 732 -38.62 34.10 -26.48
CA GLU A 732 -37.38 34.06 -25.68
C GLU A 732 -37.21 32.76 -24.89
N ASP A 733 -38.30 32.07 -24.52
CA ASP A 733 -38.23 30.71 -23.98
C ASP A 733 -38.25 29.68 -25.12
N ASN A 734 -37.07 29.28 -25.56
CA ASN A 734 -36.90 28.23 -26.56
C ASN A 734 -37.67 26.95 -26.22
N SER A 735 -37.78 26.56 -24.93
CA SER A 735 -38.45 25.32 -24.52
C SER A 735 -39.96 25.36 -24.77
N SER A 736 -40.60 26.51 -24.57
CA SER A 736 -42.00 26.71 -24.93
C SER A 736 -42.27 26.51 -26.42
N ILE A 737 -41.31 26.82 -27.28
CA ILE A 737 -41.41 26.78 -28.74
C ILE A 737 -41.20 25.35 -29.27
N LEU A 738 -40.33 24.55 -28.61
CA LEU A 738 -40.04 23.16 -28.99
C LEU A 738 -41.31 22.31 -29.17
N ARG A 739 -42.33 22.49 -28.33
CA ARG A 739 -43.59 21.72 -28.41
C ARG A 739 -44.36 21.92 -29.73
N PHE A 740 -44.11 23.03 -30.43
CA PHE A 740 -44.70 23.31 -31.74
C PHE A 740 -43.87 22.76 -32.90
N ILE A 741 -42.72 22.14 -32.65
CA ILE A 741 -41.79 21.62 -33.65
C ILE A 741 -41.78 20.10 -33.55
N ASN A 742 -42.09 19.41 -34.64
CA ASN A 742 -42.10 17.95 -34.66
C ASN A 742 -40.67 17.44 -34.90
N THR A 743 -39.91 17.19 -33.83
CA THR A 743 -38.51 16.73 -33.89
C THR A 743 -38.36 15.34 -34.51
N ASP A 744 -39.37 14.47 -34.45
CA ASP A 744 -39.28 13.13 -35.02
C ASP A 744 -39.35 13.11 -36.55
N THR A 745 -39.97 14.14 -37.14
CA THR A 745 -40.11 14.31 -38.59
C THR A 745 -39.35 15.51 -39.16
N SER A 746 -38.68 16.29 -38.30
CA SER A 746 -37.81 17.39 -38.70
C SER A 746 -36.36 16.92 -38.74
N SER A 747 -35.68 17.25 -39.84
CA SER A 747 -34.32 16.82 -40.16
C SER A 747 -33.54 17.99 -40.71
N GLY A 748 -32.32 18.20 -40.21
CA GLY A 748 -31.44 19.25 -40.73
C GLY A 748 -31.95 20.66 -40.48
N TYR A 749 -32.43 20.91 -39.27
CA TYR A 749 -32.67 22.25 -38.71
C TYR A 749 -32.48 22.17 -37.18
N PRO A 750 -31.26 22.42 -36.65
CA PRO A 750 -31.00 22.38 -35.22
C PRO A 750 -31.52 23.65 -34.55
N LEU A 751 -32.18 23.48 -33.42
CA LEU A 751 -33.10 24.45 -32.85
C LEU A 751 -32.34 25.56 -32.11
N SER A 752 -31.22 25.24 -31.46
CA SER A 752 -30.28 26.24 -30.90
C SER A 752 -29.64 27.19 -31.94
N LYS A 753 -29.83 26.94 -33.25
CA LYS A 753 -29.28 27.79 -34.33
C LYS A 753 -30.37 28.55 -35.09
N MET A 754 -31.65 28.35 -34.77
CA MET A 754 -32.78 29.07 -35.34
C MET A 754 -33.16 30.28 -34.47
N LYS A 755 -33.73 31.31 -35.09
CA LYS A 755 -34.37 32.44 -34.41
C LYS A 755 -35.88 32.30 -34.52
N PHE A 756 -36.59 32.33 -33.40
CA PHE A 756 -38.04 32.25 -33.39
C PHE A 756 -38.65 33.63 -33.10
N ASN A 757 -39.83 33.87 -33.64
CA ASN A 757 -40.65 35.03 -33.35
C ASN A 757 -42.10 34.55 -33.18
N VAL A 758 -42.79 35.05 -32.14
CA VAL A 758 -44.14 34.63 -31.79
C VAL A 758 -45.03 35.86 -31.71
N THR A 759 -46.20 35.82 -32.36
CA THR A 759 -47.16 36.92 -32.41
C THR A 759 -48.53 36.45 -31.90
N PRO A 760 -48.90 36.78 -30.65
CA PRO A 760 -50.13 36.36 -30.00
C PRO A 760 -51.33 37.31 -30.23
N ASN A 761 -52.55 36.82 -30.03
CA ASN A 761 -53.78 37.62 -29.98
C ASN A 761 -54.82 37.02 -29.01
N ASP A 762 -54.83 37.55 -27.79
CA ASP A 762 -55.61 37.03 -26.65
C ASP A 762 -57.12 37.32 -26.71
N ASN A 763 -57.53 38.30 -27.51
CA ASN A 763 -58.95 38.59 -27.72
C ASN A 763 -59.59 37.60 -28.69
N ASN A 764 -58.82 37.12 -29.67
CA ASN A 764 -59.29 36.20 -30.70
C ASN A 764 -58.90 34.73 -30.45
N GLY A 765 -57.96 34.45 -29.54
CA GLY A 765 -57.48 33.10 -29.24
C GLY A 765 -56.62 32.52 -30.37
N THR A 766 -55.67 33.31 -30.88
CA THR A 766 -54.79 32.92 -31.99
C THR A 766 -53.32 33.24 -31.72
N LEU A 767 -52.43 32.44 -32.31
CA LEU A 767 -50.97 32.51 -32.15
C LEU A 767 -50.28 32.28 -33.50
N LYS A 768 -49.36 33.14 -33.89
CA LYS A 768 -48.55 32.96 -35.10
C LYS A 768 -47.08 32.75 -34.71
N ILE A 769 -46.49 31.64 -35.14
CA ILE A 769 -45.07 31.32 -34.92
C ILE A 769 -44.33 31.45 -36.26
N THR A 770 -43.20 32.15 -36.23
CA THR A 770 -42.26 32.27 -37.35
C THR A 770 -40.89 31.77 -36.90
N ALA A 771 -40.33 30.77 -37.60
CA ALA A 771 -38.99 30.23 -37.35
C ALA A 771 -38.06 30.64 -38.51
N VAL A 772 -36.91 31.22 -38.19
CA VAL A 772 -35.94 31.74 -39.16
C VAL A 772 -34.58 31.10 -38.91
N LEU A 773 -34.07 30.36 -39.88
CA LEU A 773 -32.67 29.95 -39.89
C LEU A 773 -31.84 31.00 -40.66
N PRO A 774 -30.80 31.59 -40.06
CA PRO A 774 -29.90 32.51 -40.76
C PRO A 774 -29.19 31.84 -41.94
N LYS A 775 -29.07 32.56 -43.07
CA LYS A 775 -28.39 32.17 -44.32
C LYS A 775 -26.99 31.54 -44.13
N GLU A 776 -26.29 31.95 -43.08
CA GLU A 776 -24.92 31.54 -42.73
C GLU A 776 -24.80 30.06 -42.32
N TYR A 777 -25.93 29.40 -42.07
CA TYR A 777 -25.96 28.03 -41.56
C TYR A 777 -25.87 26.97 -42.67
N TYR A 778 -26.58 27.15 -43.80
CA TYR A 778 -26.64 26.15 -44.89
C TYR A 778 -25.99 26.57 -46.23
N GLY A 779 -25.51 27.80 -46.37
CA GLY A 779 -24.77 28.25 -47.57
C GLY A 779 -25.63 28.65 -48.78
N ASP A 780 -26.92 28.29 -48.78
CA ASP A 780 -27.92 28.78 -49.73
C ASP A 780 -28.26 30.25 -49.42
N GLN A 781 -28.28 31.15 -50.42
CA GLN A 781 -28.12 32.61 -50.21
C GLN A 781 -29.29 33.39 -49.56
N GLU A 782 -30.27 32.74 -48.93
CA GLU A 782 -31.40 33.41 -48.29
C GLU A 782 -31.73 32.78 -46.93
N ASP A 783 -32.16 33.62 -45.97
CA ASP A 783 -32.68 33.15 -44.68
C ASP A 783 -33.89 32.23 -44.91
N LYS A 784 -33.91 31.05 -44.28
CA LYS A 784 -35.04 30.11 -44.42
C LYS A 784 -36.09 30.41 -43.36
N VAL A 785 -37.24 30.92 -43.82
CA VAL A 785 -38.37 31.34 -42.98
C VAL A 785 -39.50 30.32 -43.09
N PHE A 786 -39.92 29.78 -41.96
CA PHE A 786 -41.11 28.95 -41.81
C PHE A 786 -42.15 29.72 -40.97
N THR A 787 -43.44 29.59 -41.28
CA THR A 787 -44.50 30.30 -40.53
C THR A 787 -45.75 29.44 -40.42
N LYS A 788 -46.38 29.45 -39.25
CA LYS A 788 -47.61 28.72 -38.94
C LYS A 788 -48.51 29.57 -38.04
N THR A 789 -49.81 29.60 -38.33
CA THR A 789 -50.83 30.19 -37.45
C THR A 789 -51.63 29.08 -36.78
N TYR A 790 -51.86 29.23 -35.48
CA TYR A 790 -52.66 28.36 -34.63
C TYR A 790 -53.87 29.13 -34.11
N THR A 791 -55.04 28.50 -34.12
CA THR A 791 -56.31 29.08 -33.67
C THR A 791 -57.03 28.17 -32.68
N GLY A 792 -57.99 28.72 -31.92
CA GLY A 792 -58.75 27.96 -30.93
C GLY A 792 -58.09 27.85 -29.55
N LEU A 793 -57.14 28.74 -29.27
CA LEU A 793 -56.56 28.97 -27.93
C LEU A 793 -57.55 29.76 -27.05
N ASN A 794 -57.26 29.86 -25.75
CA ASN A 794 -58.11 30.56 -24.79
C ASN A 794 -58.19 32.08 -25.03
N LYS A 795 -59.28 32.68 -24.51
CA LYS A 795 -59.61 34.10 -24.65
C LYS A 795 -59.87 34.74 -23.30
N THR A 796 -59.55 36.01 -23.15
CA THR A 796 -59.77 36.80 -21.91
C THR A 796 -61.18 36.70 -21.32
N SER A 797 -62.21 36.45 -22.15
CA SER A 797 -63.60 36.24 -21.73
C SER A 797 -63.89 34.93 -20.98
N ASN A 798 -62.95 33.98 -20.93
CA ASN A 798 -63.21 32.62 -20.44
C ASN A 798 -63.08 32.48 -18.90
N TYR A 799 -62.55 33.50 -18.21
CA TYR A 799 -62.02 33.44 -16.84
C TYR A 799 -62.97 34.07 -15.79
N LYS A 800 -63.18 33.42 -14.62
CA LYS A 800 -64.05 33.88 -13.50
C LYS A 800 -63.70 33.21 -12.16
N PHE A 801 -63.80 33.92 -11.02
CA PHE A 801 -63.51 33.39 -9.67
C PHE A 801 -64.40 34.00 -8.56
N ILE A 802 -64.85 33.20 -7.58
CA ILE A 802 -65.75 33.55 -6.44
C ILE A 802 -65.39 32.73 -5.18
N PHE A 803 -65.45 33.33 -3.98
CA PHE A 803 -65.20 32.68 -2.68
C PHE A 803 -66.40 32.80 -1.70
N ASN A 804 -66.56 31.81 -0.81
CA ASN A 804 -67.57 31.73 0.26
C ASN A 804 -66.98 31.20 1.58
N ALA A 805 -66.87 32.05 2.60
CA ALA A 805 -66.28 31.71 3.91
C ALA A 805 -67.13 30.76 4.80
N ASN A 806 -68.42 30.56 4.50
CA ASN A 806 -69.32 29.72 5.29
C ASN A 806 -70.12 28.74 4.39
N PRO A 807 -69.49 27.63 3.97
CA PRO A 807 -70.15 26.60 3.17
C PRO A 807 -71.10 25.76 4.01
N LYS A 808 -72.21 25.32 3.39
CA LYS A 808 -73.25 24.52 4.09
C LYS A 808 -72.91 23.04 4.25
N GLU A 809 -71.88 22.55 3.57
CA GLU A 809 -71.58 21.12 3.43
C GLU A 809 -70.26 20.70 4.10
N PHE A 810 -69.58 21.61 4.82
CA PHE A 810 -68.31 21.34 5.51
C PHE A 810 -68.40 21.70 7.00
N ASN A 811 -68.12 20.73 7.90
CA ASN A 811 -68.14 20.95 9.35
C ASN A 811 -66.77 21.38 9.87
N LYS A 812 -66.54 22.70 9.97
CA LYS A 812 -65.26 23.29 10.37
C LYS A 812 -64.73 22.75 11.71
N ASN A 813 -65.61 22.52 12.71
CA ASN A 813 -65.23 22.05 14.05
C ASN A 813 -64.64 20.62 14.12
N SER A 814 -64.65 19.84 13.03
CA SER A 814 -64.11 18.46 12.99
C SER A 814 -62.72 18.35 12.37
N TYR A 815 -62.11 19.47 11.99
CA TYR A 815 -60.80 19.55 11.35
C TYR A 815 -60.02 20.70 11.95
N ARG A 816 -58.71 20.55 12.13
CA ARG A 816 -57.81 21.69 12.30
C ARG A 816 -57.66 22.47 10.99
N PRO A 817 -57.34 23.78 11.01
CA PRO A 817 -56.96 24.51 9.81
C PRO A 817 -55.93 23.78 8.92
N SER A 818 -54.94 23.10 9.50
CA SER A 818 -53.92 22.32 8.77
C SER A 818 -54.41 20.98 8.19
N GLU A 819 -55.57 20.50 8.61
CA GLU A 819 -56.20 19.27 8.10
C GLU A 819 -57.21 19.56 6.98
N VAL A 820 -57.57 20.84 6.78
CA VAL A 820 -58.35 21.30 5.63
C VAL A 820 -57.42 21.31 4.41
N SER A 821 -57.70 20.46 3.43
CA SER A 821 -56.89 20.44 2.21
C SER A 821 -57.28 21.57 1.25
N GLU A 822 -56.38 21.87 0.31
CA GLU A 822 -56.70 22.71 -0.84
C GLU A 822 -57.96 22.24 -1.58
N GLN A 823 -58.14 20.91 -1.68
CA GLN A 823 -59.31 20.31 -2.31
C GLN A 823 -60.61 20.59 -1.53
N ASP A 824 -60.57 20.64 -0.21
CA ASP A 824 -61.73 21.01 0.61
C ASP A 824 -62.11 22.48 0.38
N ILE A 825 -61.12 23.37 0.30
CA ILE A 825 -61.36 24.78 -0.04
C ILE A 825 -61.93 24.90 -1.45
N TYR A 826 -61.31 24.29 -2.47
CA TYR A 826 -61.84 24.33 -3.84
C TYR A 826 -63.23 23.71 -3.99
N LYS A 827 -63.54 22.64 -3.25
CA LYS A 827 -64.79 21.90 -3.36
C LYS A 827 -65.97 22.57 -2.65
N TYR A 828 -65.73 23.18 -1.49
CA TYR A 828 -66.79 23.70 -0.64
C TYR A 828 -66.83 25.23 -0.58
N PHE A 829 -65.69 25.92 -0.68
CA PHE A 829 -65.55 27.36 -0.43
C PHE A 829 -65.31 28.20 -1.70
N VAL A 830 -65.02 27.61 -2.86
CA VAL A 830 -64.67 28.35 -4.10
C VAL A 830 -65.59 27.96 -5.26
N MET A 831 -65.86 28.90 -6.17
CA MET A 831 -66.41 28.61 -7.50
C MET A 831 -65.67 29.43 -8.57
N TYR A 832 -64.95 28.76 -9.47
CA TYR A 832 -64.16 29.40 -10.52
C TYR A 832 -64.30 28.66 -11.87
N SER A 833 -63.97 29.33 -12.97
CA SER A 833 -63.96 28.76 -14.32
C SER A 833 -62.91 29.42 -15.20
N GLY A 834 -62.30 28.65 -16.10
CA GLY A 834 -61.33 29.14 -17.07
C GLY A 834 -59.95 29.48 -16.51
N TYR A 835 -59.68 29.25 -15.23
CA TYR A 835 -58.33 29.27 -14.67
C TYR A 835 -57.78 27.84 -14.59
N ASN A 836 -56.46 27.69 -14.73
CA ASN A 836 -55.84 26.39 -14.47
C ASN A 836 -55.81 26.14 -12.97
N SER A 837 -56.12 24.92 -12.55
CA SER A 837 -56.03 24.52 -11.14
C SER A 837 -54.59 24.52 -10.61
N SER A 838 -53.58 24.63 -11.51
CA SER A 838 -52.17 24.85 -11.16
C SER A 838 -51.77 26.33 -11.02
N ASP A 839 -52.48 27.23 -11.70
CA ASP A 839 -52.04 28.63 -11.87
C ASP A 839 -52.76 29.59 -10.92
N LEU A 840 -53.95 29.17 -10.49
CA LEU A 840 -54.58 29.59 -9.26
C LEU A 840 -54.04 28.65 -8.17
N SER A 841 -52.93 28.99 -7.55
CA SER A 841 -52.45 28.29 -6.37
C SER A 841 -53.11 28.87 -5.12
N ILE A 842 -53.22 28.05 -4.08
CA ILE A 842 -53.86 28.41 -2.83
C ILE A 842 -52.87 28.19 -1.70
N ASN A 843 -52.41 29.28 -1.08
CA ASN A 843 -51.66 29.17 0.15
C ASN A 843 -52.66 29.10 1.30
N LEU A 844 -52.75 27.91 1.88
CA LEU A 844 -53.36 27.73 3.18
C LEU A 844 -52.31 28.11 4.22
N GLN A 845 -52.59 29.21 4.92
CA GLN A 845 -51.91 29.58 6.15
C GLN A 845 -52.80 29.15 7.32
N PRO A 846 -52.72 27.87 7.73
CA PRO A 846 -53.41 27.38 8.90
C PRO A 846 -52.84 28.05 10.14
N ASN A 847 -53.71 28.67 10.94
CA ASN A 847 -53.39 29.11 12.27
C ASN A 847 -54.13 28.19 13.26
N ASP A 848 -53.60 26.98 13.39
CA ASP A 848 -54.13 25.98 14.30
C ASP A 848 -54.13 26.47 15.76
N GLU A 849 -53.27 27.42 16.17
CA GLU A 849 -53.31 28.00 17.52
C GLU A 849 -54.65 28.70 17.80
N THR A 850 -55.27 29.33 16.80
CA THR A 850 -56.49 30.14 16.96
C THR A 850 -57.73 29.56 16.26
N GLY A 851 -57.60 28.41 15.57
CA GLY A 851 -58.68 27.83 14.77
C GLY A 851 -59.05 28.70 13.56
N GLU A 852 -58.13 29.53 13.08
CA GLU A 852 -58.28 30.34 11.86
C GLU A 852 -57.54 29.69 10.70
N LEU A 853 -58.10 29.78 9.50
CA LEU A 853 -57.44 29.46 8.24
C LEU A 853 -57.40 30.73 7.40
N GLN A 854 -56.21 31.32 7.24
CA GLN A 854 -56.03 32.36 6.22
C GLN A 854 -55.80 31.66 4.88
N VAL A 855 -56.66 31.98 3.93
CA VAL A 855 -56.61 31.46 2.57
C VAL A 855 -56.15 32.59 1.66
N THR A 856 -54.93 32.49 1.13
CA THR A 856 -54.47 33.39 0.08
C THR A 856 -54.49 32.66 -1.25
N PHE A 857 -55.33 33.09 -2.17
CA PHE A 857 -55.27 32.66 -3.55
C PHE A 857 -54.20 33.49 -4.28
N TYR A 858 -53.20 32.82 -4.81
CA TYR A 858 -52.19 33.39 -5.69
C TYR A 858 -52.56 33.03 -7.13
N LEU A 859 -52.86 34.05 -7.93
CA LEU A 859 -52.94 33.91 -9.37
C LEU A 859 -51.57 34.29 -9.97
N ASN A 860 -50.99 33.41 -10.78
CA ASN A 860 -49.71 33.64 -11.44
C ASN A 860 -49.66 35.02 -12.13
N GLY A 861 -48.57 35.78 -11.91
CA GLY A 861 -48.31 37.08 -12.52
C GLY A 861 -48.26 37.09 -14.05
N ASP A 862 -48.00 35.93 -14.66
CA ASP A 862 -48.06 35.75 -16.11
C ASP A 862 -49.47 35.97 -16.68
N TYR A 863 -50.52 35.92 -15.83
CA TYR A 863 -51.87 36.26 -16.25
C TYR A 863 -51.97 37.78 -16.51
N PRO A 864 -52.43 38.22 -17.70
CA PRO A 864 -52.62 39.63 -17.96
C PRO A 864 -53.55 40.29 -16.95
N GLU A 865 -53.22 41.53 -16.59
CA GLU A 865 -53.93 42.32 -15.57
C GLU A 865 -55.43 42.48 -15.87
N SER A 866 -55.80 42.38 -17.15
CA SER A 866 -57.19 42.35 -17.63
C SER A 866 -58.01 41.13 -17.19
N ILE A 867 -57.37 39.99 -16.88
CA ILE A 867 -58.01 38.80 -16.30
C ILE A 867 -58.04 38.87 -14.77
N ALA A 868 -57.00 39.41 -14.14
CA ALA A 868 -56.86 39.43 -12.68
C ALA A 868 -57.73 40.50 -12.00
N ASN A 869 -57.58 41.77 -12.39
CA ASN A 869 -58.16 42.91 -11.67
C ASN A 869 -59.68 43.10 -11.89
N ASN A 870 -60.19 42.83 -13.11
CA ASN A 870 -61.46 43.44 -13.54
C ASN A 870 -62.75 42.85 -12.94
N TYR A 871 -62.74 41.62 -12.42
CA TYR A 871 -63.96 40.97 -11.92
C TYR A 871 -63.80 40.05 -10.70
N ASN A 872 -62.56 39.75 -10.26
CA ASN A 872 -62.29 38.56 -9.44
C ASN A 872 -61.59 38.84 -8.09
N GLY A 873 -61.34 40.09 -7.73
CA GLY A 873 -60.88 40.50 -6.39
C GLY A 873 -59.36 40.39 -6.12
N PHE A 874 -58.58 39.85 -7.07
CA PHE A 874 -57.12 39.77 -6.95
C PHE A 874 -56.45 41.14 -7.08
N VAL A 875 -55.40 41.37 -6.29
CA VAL A 875 -54.60 42.60 -6.26
C VAL A 875 -53.17 42.30 -6.69
N LYS A 876 -52.60 43.14 -7.56
CA LYS A 876 -51.24 42.96 -8.09
C LYS A 876 -50.15 43.11 -7.02
N THR A 877 -49.20 42.18 -6.98
CA THR A 877 -48.00 42.20 -6.12
C THR A 877 -46.73 41.98 -6.95
N GLU A 878 -45.55 42.00 -6.34
CA GLU A 878 -44.27 41.85 -7.07
C GLU A 878 -44.10 40.49 -7.76
N ASN A 879 -44.82 39.46 -7.30
CA ASN A 879 -44.73 38.09 -7.80
C ASN A 879 -46.03 37.59 -8.48
N GLY A 880 -47.06 38.43 -8.63
CA GLY A 880 -48.28 38.09 -9.35
C GLY A 880 -49.51 38.84 -8.90
N TYR A 881 -50.61 38.13 -8.62
CA TYR A 881 -51.81 38.72 -8.02
C TYR A 881 -52.34 37.89 -6.86
N GLU A 882 -52.81 38.56 -5.82
CA GLU A 882 -53.18 37.95 -4.54
C GLU A 882 -54.62 38.30 -4.16
N TYR A 883 -55.37 37.30 -3.69
CA TYR A 883 -56.66 37.48 -3.05
C TYR A 883 -56.65 36.78 -1.69
N VAL A 884 -56.57 37.57 -0.62
CA VAL A 884 -56.45 37.11 0.77
C VAL A 884 -57.81 37.15 1.45
N VAL A 885 -58.23 36.03 2.05
CA VAL A 885 -59.44 35.92 2.87
C VAL A 885 -59.16 35.09 4.13
N LYS A 886 -59.92 35.33 5.21
CA LYS A 886 -59.82 34.56 6.46
C LYS A 886 -61.10 33.78 6.72
N VAL A 887 -60.94 32.56 7.22
CA VAL A 887 -62.03 31.67 7.62
C VAL A 887 -61.79 31.23 9.07
N ASP A 888 -62.79 31.36 9.93
CA ASP A 888 -62.74 31.08 11.36
C ASP A 888 -63.49 29.79 11.74
N GLY A 889 -63.31 29.32 12.98
CA GLY A 889 -64.14 28.26 13.57
C GLY A 889 -63.73 26.82 13.22
N PHE A 890 -62.43 26.58 13.02
CA PHE A 890 -61.86 25.23 12.96
C PHE A 890 -61.33 24.78 14.33
N GLN A 891 -61.03 23.49 14.49
CA GLN A 891 -60.42 22.94 15.71
C GLN A 891 -58.99 23.49 15.91
N THR A 892 -58.57 23.72 17.15
CA THR A 892 -57.20 24.20 17.42
C THR A 892 -56.17 23.07 17.57
N ASN A 893 -54.88 23.38 17.36
CA ASN A 893 -53.76 22.50 17.75
C ASN A 893 -53.82 22.21 19.24
N ASP A 894 -54.10 23.23 20.05
CA ASP A 894 -54.22 23.11 21.50
C ASP A 894 -55.40 22.18 21.90
N GLU A 895 -56.39 21.95 21.04
CA GLU A 895 -57.45 20.94 21.21
C GLU A 895 -57.10 19.57 20.62
N TYR A 896 -56.27 19.49 19.59
CA TYR A 896 -55.85 18.24 18.93
C TYR A 896 -54.67 17.54 19.63
N GLU A 897 -53.64 18.30 20.02
CA GLU A 897 -52.47 17.77 20.71
C GLU A 897 -52.86 17.19 22.07
N LYS A 898 -53.77 17.87 22.79
CA LYS A 898 -54.44 17.36 23.99
C LYS A 898 -55.21 16.05 23.76
N GLN A 899 -55.45 15.64 22.52
CA GLN A 899 -56.08 14.36 22.17
C GLN A 899 -55.05 13.30 21.73
N TYR A 900 -54.19 13.58 20.75
CA TYR A 900 -53.43 12.52 20.03
C TYR A 900 -51.91 12.65 20.07
N GLN A 901 -51.32 13.57 20.85
CA GLN A 901 -49.86 13.71 20.93
C GLN A 901 -49.22 12.67 21.87
N VAL A 902 -48.01 12.21 21.54
CA VAL A 902 -47.10 11.54 22.49
C VAL A 902 -45.89 12.44 22.66
N ASN A 903 -45.80 13.09 23.82
CA ASN A 903 -44.66 13.91 24.15
C ASN A 903 -43.55 13.01 24.67
N PHE A 904 -42.43 12.98 23.97
CA PHE A 904 -41.21 12.32 24.42
C PHE A 904 -40.46 13.20 25.44
N ILE A 905 -39.51 12.59 26.13
CA ILE A 905 -38.42 13.34 26.78
C ILE A 905 -37.53 13.93 25.66
N ASP A 906 -37.15 15.21 25.78
CA ASP A 906 -36.29 15.88 24.81
C ASP A 906 -34.90 15.21 24.77
N ASP A 907 -34.28 15.09 23.59
CA ASP A 907 -32.95 14.47 23.45
C ASP A 907 -31.88 15.23 24.29
N ASN A 908 -32.12 16.49 24.60
CA ASN A 908 -31.24 17.36 25.39
C ASN A 908 -31.66 17.48 26.88
N ASP A 909 -32.71 16.77 27.30
CA ASP A 909 -33.23 16.78 28.67
C ASP A 909 -32.21 16.19 29.66
N PHE A 910 -32.05 16.83 30.82
CA PHE A 910 -31.08 16.43 31.83
C PHE A 910 -31.32 15.02 32.39
N SER A 911 -32.55 14.52 32.32
CA SER A 911 -32.92 13.16 32.74
C SER A 911 -32.30 12.06 31.89
N LEU A 912 -31.77 12.39 30.70
CA LEU A 912 -31.04 11.47 29.80
C LEU A 912 -29.52 11.52 29.99
N ASN A 913 -28.99 12.45 30.80
CA ASN A 913 -27.55 12.63 30.96
C ASN A 913 -26.86 11.38 31.51
N ASP A 914 -27.52 10.59 32.35
CA ASP A 914 -26.93 9.37 32.94
C ASP A 914 -26.86 8.22 31.94
N ILE A 915 -27.91 7.98 31.14
CA ILE A 915 -27.91 6.94 30.10
C ILE A 915 -26.96 7.27 28.94
N LYS A 916 -26.80 8.55 28.56
CA LYS A 916 -25.89 8.97 27.48
C LYS A 916 -24.39 8.77 27.74
N LYS A 917 -24.02 8.41 28.99
CA LYS A 917 -22.66 7.99 29.36
C LYS A 917 -22.31 6.60 28.85
N PHE A 918 -23.28 5.80 28.42
CA PHE A 918 -23.05 4.45 27.93
C PHE A 918 -23.16 4.38 26.41
N THR A 919 -22.48 3.41 25.79
CA THR A 919 -22.66 3.16 24.35
C THR A 919 -24.01 2.47 24.09
N PRO A 920 -24.62 2.63 22.90
CA PRO A 920 -25.84 1.91 22.54
C PRO A 920 -25.76 0.39 22.77
N LYS A 921 -24.59 -0.23 22.54
CA LYS A 921 -24.36 -1.65 22.82
C LYS A 921 -24.36 -1.98 24.32
N GLN A 922 -23.74 -1.16 25.17
CA GLN A 922 -23.77 -1.32 26.63
C GLN A 922 -25.20 -1.25 27.18
N ILE A 923 -26.00 -0.33 26.66
CA ILE A 923 -27.42 -0.17 27.00
C ILE A 923 -28.20 -1.41 26.56
N SER A 924 -28.04 -1.87 25.32
CA SER A 924 -28.73 -3.06 24.81
C SER A 924 -28.37 -4.34 25.59
N LEU A 925 -27.11 -4.54 25.96
CA LEU A 925 -26.67 -5.68 26.77
C LEU A 925 -27.28 -5.67 28.17
N SER A 926 -27.36 -4.49 28.80
CA SER A 926 -27.92 -4.31 30.14
C SER A 926 -29.44 -4.54 30.15
N LEU A 927 -30.17 -4.05 29.13
CA LEU A 927 -31.64 -4.16 29.06
C LEU A 927 -32.16 -5.50 28.52
N LYS A 928 -31.30 -6.29 27.84
CA LYS A 928 -31.66 -7.64 27.33
C LYS A 928 -31.18 -8.79 28.22
N ASN A 929 -30.46 -8.52 29.31
CA ASN A 929 -29.89 -9.53 30.23
C ASN A 929 -29.06 -10.63 29.52
N ILE A 930 -28.27 -10.27 28.50
CA ILE A 930 -27.52 -11.23 27.67
C ILE A 930 -26.16 -11.64 28.30
N SER A 931 -25.67 -10.90 29.31
CA SER A 931 -24.38 -11.18 29.96
C SER A 931 -24.49 -12.01 31.23
N SER A 932 -23.78 -13.14 31.29
CA SER A 932 -23.56 -13.92 32.51
C SER A 932 -22.25 -13.57 33.24
N LYS A 933 -21.53 -12.52 32.81
CA LYS A 933 -20.33 -12.01 33.47
C LYS A 933 -20.66 -10.78 34.31
N ILE A 934 -20.52 -10.96 35.62
CA ILE A 934 -20.82 -9.99 36.67
C ILE A 934 -19.72 -8.92 36.69
N ASP A 935 -19.94 -7.81 35.97
CA ASP A 935 -19.33 -6.47 36.13
C ASP A 935 -19.77 -5.48 34.99
N ASP A 936 -20.34 -6.01 33.90
CA ASP A 936 -20.72 -5.23 32.72
C ASP A 936 -22.16 -4.70 32.73
N ASN A 937 -23.06 -5.23 33.58
CA ASN A 937 -24.42 -4.69 33.71
C ASN A 937 -24.36 -3.31 34.37
N LYS A 938 -24.49 -2.25 33.57
CA LYS A 938 -24.51 -0.87 34.06
C LYS A 938 -25.95 -0.52 34.44
N ASN A 939 -26.13 0.07 35.61
CA ASN A 939 -27.45 0.53 36.05
C ASN A 939 -27.90 1.69 35.15
N ILE A 940 -28.79 1.39 34.20
CA ILE A 940 -29.39 2.39 33.33
C ILE A 940 -30.39 3.19 34.18
N ILE A 941 -30.20 4.50 34.28
CA ILE A 941 -31.05 5.39 35.06
C ILE A 941 -31.64 6.44 34.14
N ILE A 942 -32.96 6.62 34.20
CA ILE A 942 -33.68 7.73 33.59
C ILE A 942 -34.56 8.35 34.68
N ASN A 943 -34.44 9.67 34.88
CA ASN A 943 -35.20 10.42 35.89
C ASN A 943 -35.18 9.78 37.30
N GLY A 944 -34.00 9.32 37.74
CA GLY A 944 -33.80 8.68 39.05
C GLY A 944 -34.39 7.27 39.21
N LYS A 945 -35.02 6.70 38.16
CA LYS A 945 -35.51 5.31 38.15
C LYS A 945 -34.53 4.41 37.40
N GLU A 946 -34.28 3.24 37.96
CA GLU A 946 -33.52 2.16 37.33
C GLU A 946 -34.38 1.50 36.23
N ILE A 947 -33.82 1.37 35.03
CA ILE A 947 -34.46 0.78 33.84
C ILE A 947 -33.82 -0.58 33.56
N LYS A 948 -34.62 -1.64 33.55
CA LYS A 948 -34.17 -3.04 33.51
C LYS A 948 -34.56 -3.77 32.23
N THR A 949 -35.51 -3.23 31.47
CA THR A 949 -35.99 -3.83 30.22
C THR A 949 -36.15 -2.78 29.13
N GLU A 950 -36.20 -3.23 27.88
CA GLU A 950 -36.49 -2.36 26.74
C GLU A 950 -37.91 -1.78 26.78
N GLU A 951 -38.87 -2.50 27.37
CA GLU A 951 -40.23 -2.00 27.59
C GLU A 951 -40.23 -0.83 28.60
N GLU A 952 -39.48 -0.97 29.69
CA GLU A 952 -39.30 0.12 30.67
C GLU A 952 -38.57 1.32 30.05
N LEU A 953 -37.58 1.11 29.18
CA LEU A 953 -36.92 2.18 28.43
C LEU A 953 -37.91 2.92 27.52
N ALA A 954 -38.67 2.16 26.71
CA ALA A 954 -39.67 2.71 25.80
C ALA A 954 -40.76 3.51 26.54
N LYS A 955 -41.20 3.04 27.71
CA LYS A 955 -42.19 3.72 28.55
C LYS A 955 -41.62 4.92 29.31
N ALA A 956 -40.40 4.83 29.84
CA ALA A 956 -39.75 5.90 30.60
C ALA A 956 -39.42 7.14 29.76
N LEU A 957 -39.31 6.97 28.44
CA LEU A 957 -39.06 8.05 27.48
C LEU A 957 -40.33 8.76 27.01
N ILE A 958 -41.52 8.33 27.45
CA ILE A 958 -42.79 9.05 27.27
C ILE A 958 -42.98 10.02 28.44
N LYS A 959 -43.01 11.31 28.14
CA LYS A 959 -43.26 12.40 29.10
C LYS A 959 -44.75 12.59 29.37
N SER A 960 -45.60 12.51 28.33
CA SER A 960 -47.07 12.49 28.46
C SER A 960 -47.75 11.96 27.19
N THR A 961 -49.00 11.54 27.32
CA THR A 961 -49.89 11.13 26.21
C THR A 961 -51.13 12.00 26.18
N GLY A 962 -51.66 12.27 24.99
CA GLY A 962 -52.94 12.94 24.79
C GLY A 962 -54.13 12.10 25.27
N SER A 963 -55.27 12.74 25.49
CA SER A 963 -56.48 12.15 26.12
C SER A 963 -57.14 10.99 25.36
N LYS A 964 -56.78 10.76 24.08
CA LYS A 964 -57.25 9.63 23.25
C LYS A 964 -56.22 8.51 23.14
N ILE A 965 -54.98 8.73 23.60
CA ILE A 965 -53.93 7.72 23.67
C ILE A 965 -53.91 7.10 25.07
N PRO A 966 -53.88 5.76 25.22
CA PRO A 966 -53.76 5.10 26.52
C PRO A 966 -52.59 5.65 27.33
N LYS A 967 -52.81 5.90 28.62
CA LYS A 967 -51.75 6.41 29.51
C LYS A 967 -50.63 5.39 29.66
N VAL A 968 -49.44 5.85 30.05
CA VAL A 968 -48.25 5.01 30.21
C VAL A 968 -48.48 3.85 31.18
N GLU A 969 -49.29 4.04 32.24
CA GLU A 969 -49.70 2.97 33.16
C GLU A 969 -50.60 1.89 32.53
N ASP A 970 -51.35 2.20 31.47
CA ASP A 970 -52.33 1.32 30.81
C ASP A 970 -51.76 0.59 29.58
N LEU A 971 -50.49 0.83 29.23
CA LEU A 971 -49.83 0.27 28.04
C LEU A 971 -49.49 -1.22 28.22
N ASN A 972 -50.01 -2.04 27.32
CA ASN A 972 -49.88 -3.49 27.28
C ASN A 972 -49.81 -4.01 25.82
N GLN A 973 -49.51 -5.29 25.64
CA GLN A 973 -49.25 -5.88 24.32
C GLN A 973 -50.42 -5.77 23.30
N ASN A 974 -51.66 -5.50 23.75
CA ASN A 974 -52.82 -5.36 22.86
C ASN A 974 -53.04 -3.92 22.35
N ASN A 975 -52.52 -2.90 23.04
CA ASN A 975 -52.67 -1.48 22.69
C ASN A 975 -51.33 -0.78 22.39
N PHE A 976 -50.20 -1.44 22.64
CA PHE A 976 -48.86 -0.87 22.52
C PHE A 976 -47.84 -1.91 22.06
N SER A 977 -46.95 -1.50 21.15
CA SER A 977 -45.72 -2.23 20.82
C SER A 977 -44.56 -1.26 20.61
N TYR A 978 -43.35 -1.69 20.95
CA TYR A 978 -42.14 -0.89 20.86
C TYR A 978 -41.05 -1.65 20.08
N GLU A 979 -40.23 -0.91 19.33
CA GLU A 979 -39.02 -1.41 18.67
C GLU A 979 -37.86 -0.45 18.98
N ILE A 980 -36.73 -0.97 19.48
CA ILE A 980 -35.54 -0.19 19.81
C ILE A 980 -34.35 -0.65 18.96
N TYR A 981 -33.75 0.30 18.25
CA TYR A 981 -32.60 0.09 17.38
C TYR A 981 -31.37 0.81 17.97
N TYR A 982 -30.28 0.08 18.15
CA TYR A 982 -29.03 0.57 18.74
C TYR A 982 -27.98 0.70 17.64
N ASN A 983 -27.50 1.91 17.39
CA ASN A 983 -26.48 2.21 16.37
C ASN A 983 -25.18 2.64 17.08
N ASP A 984 -24.44 1.64 17.55
CA ASP A 984 -23.24 1.80 18.38
C ASP A 984 -22.10 2.60 17.70
N PRO A 985 -21.79 2.42 16.39
CA PRO A 985 -20.77 3.23 15.71
C PRO A 985 -21.11 4.72 15.63
N ASN A 986 -22.40 5.08 15.53
CA ASN A 986 -22.82 6.48 15.46
C ASN A 986 -23.14 7.08 16.84
N GLY A 987 -23.32 6.27 17.88
CA GLY A 987 -23.71 6.74 19.21
C GLY A 987 -25.19 7.17 19.26
N GLU A 988 -26.08 6.36 18.70
CA GLU A 988 -27.51 6.69 18.53
C GLU A 988 -28.43 5.55 18.96
N ILE A 989 -29.62 5.90 19.44
CA ILE A 989 -30.72 4.96 19.71
C ILE A 989 -31.99 5.50 19.04
N THR A 990 -32.64 4.68 18.22
CA THR A 990 -33.94 5.00 17.61
C THR A 990 -35.02 4.14 18.26
N ILE A 991 -36.09 4.78 18.70
CA ILE A 991 -37.24 4.13 19.33
C ILE A 991 -38.46 4.39 18.49
N LYS A 992 -39.13 3.31 18.08
CA LYS A 992 -40.42 3.33 17.39
C LYS A 992 -41.47 2.80 18.35
N LEU A 993 -42.46 3.63 18.66
CA LEU A 993 -43.64 3.28 19.45
C LEU A 993 -44.84 3.16 18.52
N THR A 994 -45.65 2.14 18.71
CA THR A 994 -46.87 1.91 17.92
C THR A 994 -48.03 1.69 18.86
N PHE A 995 -49.00 2.60 18.82
CA PHE A 995 -50.23 2.53 19.60
C PHE A 995 -51.38 2.04 18.72
N LYS A 996 -52.11 1.04 19.21
CA LYS A 996 -53.09 0.26 18.44
C LYS A 996 -54.49 0.44 18.99
N ASN A 997 -55.50 0.34 18.12
CA ASN A 997 -56.92 0.47 18.48
C ASN A 997 -57.26 1.83 19.12
N ILE A 998 -56.69 2.92 18.61
CA ILE A 998 -56.98 4.28 19.09
C ILE A 998 -58.39 4.69 18.64
N GLN A 999 -59.15 5.29 19.56
CA GLN A 999 -60.51 5.72 19.26
C GLN A 999 -60.51 6.77 18.14
N ASP A 1000 -61.47 6.64 17.20
CA ASP A 1000 -61.70 7.55 16.08
C ASP A 1000 -60.57 7.57 15.01
N ILE A 1001 -59.60 6.63 15.08
CA ILE A 1001 -58.51 6.47 14.10
C ILE A 1001 -58.49 5.02 13.56
N ASN A 1002 -58.55 4.87 12.23
CA ASN A 1002 -58.64 3.58 11.55
C ASN A 1002 -57.28 2.88 11.32
N SER A 1003 -56.20 3.41 11.88
CA SER A 1003 -54.81 2.97 11.68
C SER A 1003 -54.00 3.07 12.97
N ASP A 1004 -52.99 2.22 13.12
CA ASP A 1004 -52.03 2.33 14.23
C ASP A 1004 -51.31 3.69 14.20
N LEU A 1005 -51.20 4.35 15.36
CA LEU A 1005 -50.39 5.56 15.51
C LEU A 1005 -48.94 5.16 15.77
N VAL A 1006 -48.05 5.50 14.84
CA VAL A 1006 -46.61 5.21 14.93
C VAL A 1006 -45.85 6.51 15.21
N PHE A 1007 -45.09 6.51 16.31
CA PHE A 1007 -44.21 7.61 16.70
C PHE A 1007 -42.77 7.11 16.70
N ILE A 1008 -41.86 7.85 16.07
CA ILE A 1008 -40.44 7.49 16.00
C ILE A 1008 -39.62 8.64 16.58
N GLN A 1009 -38.88 8.37 17.65
CA GLN A 1009 -37.94 9.30 18.25
C GLN A 1009 -36.51 8.76 18.14
N ARG A 1010 -35.61 9.59 17.61
CA ARG A 1010 -34.16 9.32 17.58
C ARG A 1010 -33.51 10.10 18.72
N TYR A 1011 -32.62 9.43 19.43
CA TYR A 1011 -31.78 10.00 20.48
C TYR A 1011 -30.32 9.90 20.07
N THR A 1012 -29.54 10.96 20.28
CA THR A 1012 -28.18 11.11 19.73
C THR A 1012 -27.19 11.57 20.81
N GLY A 1013 -25.87 11.49 20.56
CA GLY A 1013 -24.86 11.86 21.56
C GLY A 1013 -24.70 10.85 22.69
N PHE A 1014 -24.98 9.57 22.44
CA PHE A 1014 -24.45 8.49 23.28
C PHE A 1014 -22.95 8.31 23.00
N ALA A 1015 -22.25 7.62 23.88
CA ALA A 1015 -20.84 7.32 23.66
C ALA A 1015 -20.63 6.37 22.46
N LYS A 1016 -19.55 6.58 21.70
CA LYS A 1016 -19.17 5.72 20.56
C LYS A 1016 -18.15 4.67 21.02
N GLY A 1017 -18.27 3.45 20.54
CA GLY A 1017 -17.49 2.30 21.02
C GLY A 1017 -17.24 1.22 19.97
N ASN A 1018 -16.55 0.16 20.38
CA ASN A 1018 -16.04 -0.90 19.52
C ASN A 1018 -16.76 -2.24 19.80
N GLN A 1019 -16.46 -3.31 19.04
CA GLN A 1019 -17.20 -4.57 19.12
C GLN A 1019 -17.16 -5.32 20.49
N VAL A 1020 -16.43 -4.84 21.48
CA VAL A 1020 -16.40 -5.37 22.86
C VAL A 1020 -16.43 -4.21 23.87
N THR A 1021 -17.06 -4.44 25.02
CA THR A 1021 -17.24 -3.45 26.10
C THR A 1021 -15.89 -2.92 26.60
N THR A 1022 -15.74 -1.60 26.69
CA THR A 1022 -14.58 -0.90 27.30
C THR A 1022 -15.05 0.06 28.40
N ASN A 1023 -14.16 0.40 29.33
CA ASN A 1023 -14.34 1.44 30.34
C ASN A 1023 -13.89 2.84 29.87
N ASP A 1024 -13.18 2.91 28.75
CA ASP A 1024 -12.86 4.18 28.08
C ASP A 1024 -14.06 4.58 27.23
N ILE A 1025 -14.68 5.68 27.62
CA ILE A 1025 -15.93 6.16 27.04
C ILE A 1025 -15.71 7.62 26.69
N LEU A 1026 -16.11 8.03 25.48
CA LEU A 1026 -16.16 9.43 25.06
C LEU A 1026 -17.45 9.69 24.29
N SER A 1027 -18.15 10.75 24.68
CA SER A 1027 -19.37 11.26 24.04
C SER A 1027 -19.22 12.76 23.77
N PHE A 1028 -19.59 13.16 22.55
CA PHE A 1028 -19.79 14.54 22.14
C PHE A 1028 -21.22 15.00 22.47
N LYS A 1029 -21.40 16.27 22.82
CA LYS A 1029 -22.73 16.88 22.92
C LYS A 1029 -23.41 16.88 21.56
N THR A 1030 -24.73 16.75 21.57
CA THR A 1030 -25.60 17.09 20.43
C THR A 1030 -25.45 18.56 20.07
N GLN A 1031 -25.80 18.94 18.84
CA GLN A 1031 -25.69 20.34 18.40
C GLN A 1031 -26.54 21.28 19.26
N ASP A 1032 -27.80 20.94 19.51
CA ASP A 1032 -28.69 21.80 20.30
C ASP A 1032 -28.22 21.93 21.75
N LYS A 1033 -27.70 20.85 22.36
CA LYS A 1033 -27.12 20.91 23.71
C LYS A 1033 -25.84 21.72 23.77
N LEU A 1034 -24.93 21.58 22.79
CA LEU A 1034 -23.75 22.43 22.64
C LEU A 1034 -24.15 23.91 22.57
N MET A 1035 -25.13 24.22 21.71
CA MET A 1035 -25.59 25.55 21.39
C MET A 1035 -26.45 26.19 22.49
N PHE A 1036 -27.12 25.38 23.32
CA PHE A 1036 -27.82 25.83 24.53
C PHE A 1036 -26.85 26.10 25.67
N ASP A 1037 -25.93 25.16 25.95
CA ASP A 1037 -24.94 25.30 27.02
C ASP A 1037 -23.90 26.39 26.72
N ASN A 1038 -23.68 26.73 25.44
CA ASN A 1038 -22.67 27.68 24.97
C ASN A 1038 -23.22 28.63 23.90
N SER A 1039 -24.29 29.38 24.21
CA SER A 1039 -25.00 30.27 23.27
C SER A 1039 -24.13 31.23 22.46
N GLU A 1040 -22.97 31.63 22.99
CA GLU A 1040 -22.04 32.53 22.32
C GLU A 1040 -21.35 31.90 21.10
N LEU A 1041 -21.26 30.58 20.99
CA LEU A 1041 -20.65 29.92 19.82
C LEU A 1041 -21.41 30.24 18.51
N LYS A 1042 -22.72 30.53 18.58
CA LYS A 1042 -23.53 30.93 17.42
C LYS A 1042 -23.08 32.25 16.76
N LYS A 1043 -22.25 33.04 17.45
CA LYS A 1043 -21.82 34.39 17.02
C LYS A 1043 -20.38 34.42 16.51
N LEU A 1044 -19.73 33.27 16.40
CA LEU A 1044 -18.35 33.12 15.94
C LEU A 1044 -18.34 32.36 14.61
N LEU A 1045 -17.37 32.67 13.75
CA LEU A 1045 -17.11 31.89 12.55
C LEU A 1045 -16.45 30.54 12.94
N PRO A 1046 -16.73 29.44 12.21
CA PRO A 1046 -16.05 28.17 12.38
C PRO A 1046 -14.52 28.26 12.43
N SER A 1047 -13.88 29.14 11.65
CA SER A 1047 -12.43 29.39 11.67
C SER A 1047 -11.93 29.99 12.99
N GLU A 1048 -12.69 30.90 13.61
CA GLU A 1048 -12.37 31.46 14.93
C GLU A 1048 -12.41 30.37 16.00
N ILE A 1049 -13.44 29.53 15.97
CA ILE A 1049 -13.59 28.40 16.89
C ILE A 1049 -12.47 27.36 16.67
N ALA A 1050 -12.11 27.08 15.41
CA ALA A 1050 -11.00 26.20 15.07
C ALA A 1050 -9.65 26.74 15.59
N SER A 1051 -9.43 28.06 15.52
CA SER A 1051 -8.26 28.72 16.10
C SER A 1051 -8.20 28.53 17.63
N MET A 1052 -9.32 28.72 18.33
CA MET A 1052 -9.43 28.53 19.78
C MET A 1052 -9.22 27.08 20.24
N LEU A 1053 -9.60 26.10 19.41
CA LEU A 1053 -9.36 24.67 19.64
C LEU A 1053 -7.89 24.27 19.37
N ASN A 1054 -7.19 24.99 18.49
CA ASN A 1054 -5.80 24.71 18.14
C ASN A 1054 -4.77 25.39 19.07
N ASP A 1055 -5.13 26.46 19.79
CA ASP A 1055 -4.25 27.05 20.83
C ASP A 1055 -4.08 26.09 22.02
N LYS A 1056 -2.86 25.60 22.21
CA LYS A 1056 -2.48 24.67 23.29
C LYS A 1056 -2.83 25.14 24.70
N ASN A 1057 -3.00 26.45 24.94
CA ASN A 1057 -3.33 27.01 26.26
C ASN A 1057 -4.83 26.97 26.58
N SER A 1058 -5.70 27.11 25.57
CA SER A 1058 -7.17 27.09 25.73
C SER A 1058 -7.81 25.77 25.30
N ARG A 1059 -7.16 25.01 24.42
CA ARG A 1059 -7.67 23.80 23.74
C ARG A 1059 -8.48 22.84 24.62
N VAL A 1060 -8.00 22.47 25.82
CA VAL A 1060 -8.73 21.54 26.70
C VAL A 1060 -10.02 22.15 27.23
N LYS A 1061 -9.98 23.43 27.63
CA LYS A 1061 -11.16 24.18 28.10
C LYS A 1061 -12.19 24.35 26.97
N GLU A 1062 -11.72 24.61 25.76
CA GLU A 1062 -12.57 24.82 24.59
C GLU A 1062 -13.16 23.50 24.09
N LEU A 1063 -12.37 22.42 23.99
CA LEU A 1063 -12.88 21.06 23.69
C LEU A 1063 -13.95 20.60 24.68
N ASN A 1064 -13.77 20.89 25.98
CA ASN A 1064 -14.75 20.53 27.01
C ASN A 1064 -16.14 21.17 26.82
N LYS A 1065 -16.28 22.22 26.00
CA LYS A 1065 -17.60 22.76 25.60
C LYS A 1065 -18.37 21.79 24.71
N PHE A 1066 -17.65 21.02 23.88
CA PHE A 1066 -18.17 20.05 22.89
C PHE A 1066 -18.33 18.64 23.45
N LEU A 1067 -17.65 18.28 24.54
CA LEU A 1067 -17.77 16.96 25.16
C LEU A 1067 -18.93 16.90 26.16
N ASN A 1068 -19.68 15.79 26.13
CA ASN A 1068 -20.77 15.51 27.06
C ASN A 1068 -20.29 14.67 28.25
N TYR A 1069 -19.52 13.63 27.98
CA TYR A 1069 -18.93 12.74 28.98
C TYR A 1069 -17.65 12.11 28.46
N TYR A 1070 -16.68 11.92 29.34
CA TYR A 1070 -15.48 11.15 29.03
C TYR A 1070 -14.86 10.50 30.29
N SER A 1071 -14.37 9.26 30.19
CA SER A 1071 -13.81 8.48 31.30
C SER A 1071 -12.59 7.65 30.89
N GLY A 1072 -12.02 6.92 31.85
CA GLY A 1072 -10.90 6.01 31.62
C GLY A 1072 -9.64 6.74 31.16
N ASP A 1073 -8.96 6.17 30.18
CA ASP A 1073 -7.74 6.71 29.60
C ASP A 1073 -7.98 7.96 28.73
N TYR A 1074 -9.14 8.09 28.06
CA TYR A 1074 -9.48 9.33 27.37
C TYR A 1074 -9.51 10.53 28.32
N LYS A 1075 -9.97 10.33 29.57
CA LYS A 1075 -9.94 11.38 30.59
C LYS A 1075 -8.54 11.77 30.99
N LYS A 1076 -7.65 10.81 31.24
CA LYS A 1076 -6.23 11.08 31.51
C LYS A 1076 -5.58 11.81 30.33
N SER A 1077 -5.92 11.41 29.11
CA SER A 1077 -5.37 11.98 27.87
C SER A 1077 -5.85 13.42 27.64
N ILE A 1078 -7.16 13.69 27.75
CA ILE A 1078 -7.73 15.03 27.60
C ILE A 1078 -7.25 15.97 28.71
N ASP A 1079 -7.35 15.56 29.98
CA ASP A 1079 -6.99 16.42 31.12
C ASP A 1079 -5.49 16.79 31.12
N ASN A 1080 -4.61 15.91 30.59
CA ASN A 1080 -3.17 16.17 30.44
C ASN A 1080 -2.77 16.79 29.08
N ASN A 1081 -3.74 17.18 28.23
CA ASN A 1081 -3.50 17.72 26.88
C ASN A 1081 -2.67 16.78 25.96
N LYS A 1082 -2.82 15.47 26.16
CA LYS A 1082 -2.20 14.38 25.40
C LYS A 1082 -3.16 13.77 24.39
N PHE A 1083 -3.43 14.51 23.34
CA PHE A 1083 -4.22 14.08 22.18
C PHE A 1083 -3.81 14.94 21.00
N ASP A 1084 -4.37 14.70 19.83
CA ASP A 1084 -4.36 15.61 18.69
C ASP A 1084 -5.78 15.99 18.29
N LEU A 1085 -5.92 17.16 17.67
CA LEU A 1085 -7.17 17.64 17.06
C LEU A 1085 -6.94 17.86 15.57
N ASP A 1086 -7.84 17.30 14.78
CA ASP A 1086 -8.01 17.50 13.35
C ASP A 1086 -9.33 18.24 13.17
N VAL A 1087 -9.26 19.54 12.86
CA VAL A 1087 -10.41 20.46 12.85
C VAL A 1087 -10.62 21.00 11.44
N VAL A 1088 -11.71 20.58 10.81
CA VAL A 1088 -12.12 21.04 9.48
C VAL A 1088 -13.27 22.02 9.65
N TYR A 1089 -13.15 23.21 9.07
CA TYR A 1089 -14.09 24.32 9.24
C TYR A 1089 -14.44 24.93 7.88
N ASP A 1090 -15.59 25.58 7.81
CA ASP A 1090 -16.07 26.25 6.60
C ASP A 1090 -16.98 27.42 6.99
N ASP A 1091 -16.47 28.63 6.76
CA ASP A 1091 -17.13 29.86 7.18
C ASP A 1091 -18.27 30.26 6.24
N ILE A 1092 -18.36 29.69 5.02
CA ILE A 1092 -19.44 29.97 4.07
C ILE A 1092 -20.70 29.19 4.45
N PHE A 1093 -20.53 27.93 4.87
CA PHE A 1093 -21.65 27.05 5.25
C PHE A 1093 -21.86 26.93 6.77
N GLY A 1094 -21.08 27.65 7.57
CA GLY A 1094 -21.24 27.72 9.03
C GLY A 1094 -21.08 26.36 9.73
N TYR A 1095 -20.17 25.50 9.25
CA TYR A 1095 -19.91 24.17 9.82
C TYR A 1095 -18.50 23.98 10.39
N LEU A 1096 -18.40 23.13 11.41
CA LEU A 1096 -17.18 22.75 12.11
C LEU A 1096 -17.18 21.25 12.40
N THR A 1097 -16.18 20.53 11.91
CA THR A 1097 -15.91 19.14 12.25
C THR A 1097 -14.70 19.06 13.16
N ILE A 1098 -14.88 18.45 14.33
CA ILE A 1098 -13.83 18.20 15.32
C ILE A 1098 -13.57 16.70 15.36
N LYS A 1099 -12.35 16.30 15.03
CA LYS A 1099 -11.86 14.94 15.21
C LYS A 1099 -10.73 14.95 16.25
N ILE A 1100 -10.98 14.27 17.38
CA ILE A 1100 -9.95 13.99 18.38
C ILE A 1100 -9.25 12.68 18.03
N VAL A 1101 -7.92 12.66 18.13
CA VAL A 1101 -7.07 11.49 17.92
C VAL A 1101 -6.21 11.27 19.17
N PHE A 1102 -6.07 10.03 19.59
CA PHE A 1102 -5.28 9.63 20.76
C PHE A 1102 -4.12 8.74 20.34
N ASP A 1103 -2.97 8.88 21.01
CA ASP A 1103 -1.86 7.96 20.85
C ASP A 1103 -2.19 6.62 21.55
N ARG A 1104 -1.81 5.49 20.94
CA ARG A 1104 -1.98 4.15 21.51
C ARG A 1104 -1.19 3.96 22.82
N THR A 1105 -0.16 4.76 23.07
CA THR A 1105 0.62 4.75 24.31
C THR A 1105 -0.11 5.42 25.49
N ASP A 1106 -1.07 6.30 25.23
CA ASP A 1106 -1.89 6.96 26.25
C ASP A 1106 -3.25 6.28 26.47
N ILE A 1107 -3.71 5.45 25.52
CA ILE A 1107 -4.93 4.61 25.62
C ILE A 1107 -4.55 3.13 25.64
N VAL A 1108 -4.43 2.54 26.84
CA VAL A 1108 -3.87 1.19 27.01
C VAL A 1108 -4.88 0.05 26.85
N ASP A 1109 -6.19 0.31 26.90
CA ASP A 1109 -7.19 -0.70 26.50
C ASP A 1109 -7.16 -0.87 24.97
N THR A 1110 -6.86 -2.08 24.51
CA THR A 1110 -6.75 -2.41 23.09
C THR A 1110 -8.07 -2.30 22.33
N ASN A 1111 -9.21 -2.40 23.03
CA ASN A 1111 -10.56 -2.33 22.48
C ASN A 1111 -11.02 -0.90 22.22
N SER A 1112 -10.41 0.08 22.88
CA SER A 1112 -10.75 1.49 22.81
C SER A 1112 -10.40 2.11 21.44
N LEU A 1113 -11.21 3.08 21.01
CA LEU A 1113 -11.07 3.79 19.74
C LEU A 1113 -10.00 4.89 19.87
N LEU A 1114 -9.04 4.90 18.95
CA LEU A 1114 -7.99 5.94 18.93
C LEU A 1114 -8.42 7.24 18.25
N SER A 1115 -9.67 7.35 17.77
CA SER A 1115 -10.19 8.62 17.26
C SER A 1115 -11.71 8.72 17.35
N TYR A 1116 -12.22 9.93 17.58
CA TYR A 1116 -13.63 10.26 17.63
C TYR A 1116 -13.90 11.53 16.82
N THR A 1117 -14.97 11.54 16.03
CA THR A 1117 -15.39 12.70 15.22
C THR A 1117 -16.81 13.13 15.54
N ALA A 1118 -17.03 14.45 15.58
CA ALA A 1118 -18.33 15.10 15.56
C ALA A 1118 -18.32 16.29 14.59
N THR A 1119 -19.46 16.54 13.94
CA THR A 1119 -19.69 17.66 13.04
C THR A 1119 -20.85 18.48 13.59
N TYR A 1120 -20.69 19.80 13.55
CA TYR A 1120 -21.62 20.80 14.06
C TYR A 1120 -21.86 21.86 12.98
N ASN A 1121 -23.08 22.35 12.90
CA ASN A 1121 -23.52 23.42 12.01
C ASN A 1121 -24.17 24.55 12.84
N GLY A 1122 -24.54 25.66 12.20
CA GLY A 1122 -25.29 26.75 12.86
C GLY A 1122 -24.42 27.69 13.69
N PHE A 1123 -23.14 27.79 13.34
CA PHE A 1123 -22.26 28.89 13.71
C PHE A 1123 -22.56 30.12 12.84
N MET A 1124 -21.83 31.23 13.04
CA MET A 1124 -21.91 32.36 12.12
C MET A 1124 -21.39 31.95 10.73
N HIS A 1125 -21.93 32.55 9.66
CA HIS A 1125 -21.45 32.36 8.30
C HIS A 1125 -21.14 33.72 7.64
N GLU A 1126 -20.23 33.72 6.68
CA GLU A 1126 -19.91 34.89 5.82
C GLU A 1126 -20.87 35.05 4.63
#